data_AF-A0A1W5RPZ1-F1
#
_entry.id   AF-A0A1W5RPZ1-F1
#
_cell.length_a   1.000
_cell.length_b   1.000
_cell.length_c   1.000
_cell.angle_alpha   90.00
_cell.angle_beta   90.00
_cell.angle_gamma   90.00
#
_symmetry.space_group_name_H-M   'P 1'
#
loop_
_entity.id
_entity.type
_entity.pdbx_description
1 polymer ?
#
loop_
_entity_poly.entity_id
_entity_poly.type
_entity_poly.pdbx_seq_one_letter_code
_entity_poly.pdbx_strand_id
1 'polypeptide(L)'
;DHEKLDWLQDGKRKDAQRKRQADENYDPTTLYVPDDFLNRTTPGMRRWWQLKSEMFDAVLFYKVGKFYELYHMDAVIGVNELGLTFMKGTWAHSGFPEIGFGRFSDVLVQKGYKVARVEQTETPDMMEARCKTLARPTKFDRVVKREVCRIITRGTQTYSVLDGAPSETQSKYLLSIKEKSEEDSTGHGHIYGVCFIDTSVGRFHIGQFQDDRHCSRLRTLVAHYSPAQVLFEKGNPSAETMKIFKAILSSTLQEGLNAGSQFWDAQKTLKVLAEEDYFKEGKVSADDEKGSVLPPTLKAMTSECDALSLTPKTGYEFALSALGGCMFYLKKCLVDQELLSMGNFEEYVPVDVEMEQAGGASCFFAQTRQRMVLDGVTLANLEILQNSSTGGPEGTLLERLDTCCTPFGKRLLKQWLCAPLCNPSSIGDRLDALEDLMGAPSQATEVTDLLKKLPDLERLLSKIHSMGTPLKGQDHPDSRAILYEEVTYSKRKIADFLAALEGFKTMKEILSIMEPVAEGFQSKLMRQVVLLKTENEDGLFPDLSPELKRWDTAFDHQKARTTGVITPKAGFDPEYDQALNGVKDCEKGLQEYLDRQKKRLGCKNLSYWGTGRNRYQMEVPDSVSERSVPEEYEVRSTKKGWKRYSTKEIERLFSEMQSWEDKR
;
A
#
# COMPACT_ATOMS: atom_id res chain seq x y z
N ASP A 1 16.14 33.08 0.45
CA ASP A 1 17.42 32.37 0.72
C ASP A 1 17.76 31.27 -0.28
N HIS A 2 16.93 30.23 -0.47
CA HIS A 2 17.28 29.13 -1.38
C HIS A 2 17.51 29.56 -2.85
N GLU A 3 16.80 30.57 -3.35
CA GLU A 3 16.99 31.15 -4.69
C GLU A 3 18.38 31.82 -4.89
N LYS A 4 19.05 32.16 -3.78
CA LYS A 4 20.41 32.75 -3.81
C LYS A 4 21.50 31.68 -3.89
N LEU A 5 21.15 30.39 -3.80
CA LEU A 5 22.11 29.29 -3.88
C LEU A 5 22.53 29.07 -5.33
N ASP A 6 23.75 29.46 -5.67
CA ASP A 6 24.28 29.43 -7.04
C ASP A 6 24.17 28.04 -7.71
N TRP A 7 24.48 26.98 -6.94
CA TRP A 7 24.41 25.59 -7.40
C TRP A 7 22.98 25.05 -7.58
N LEU A 8 21.97 25.77 -7.09
CA LEU A 8 20.55 25.42 -7.25
C LEU A 8 19.89 26.18 -8.42
N GLN A 9 20.55 27.21 -8.96
CA GLN A 9 19.99 28.01 -10.06
C GLN A 9 19.93 27.22 -11.38
N ASP A 10 18.90 27.50 -12.17
CA ASP A 10 18.71 26.93 -13.50
C ASP A 10 19.94 27.15 -14.39
N GLY A 11 20.33 26.11 -15.13
CA GLY A 11 21.55 26.08 -15.95
C GLY A 11 22.84 25.80 -15.16
N LYS A 12 22.84 25.95 -13.83
CA LYS A 12 23.97 25.62 -12.94
C LYS A 12 23.75 24.35 -12.12
N ARG A 13 22.50 23.91 -11.99
CA ARG A 13 22.12 22.66 -11.34
C ARG A 13 22.86 21.46 -11.93
N LYS A 14 23.22 20.54 -11.04
CA LYS A 14 23.84 19.28 -11.37
C LYS A 14 23.12 18.12 -10.67
N ASP A 15 23.12 16.94 -11.29
CA ASP A 15 22.62 15.71 -10.69
C ASP A 15 23.60 15.14 -9.65
N ALA A 16 23.26 14.04 -8.98
CA ALA A 16 24.13 13.39 -8.00
C ALA A 16 25.52 12.99 -8.55
N GLN A 17 25.61 12.69 -9.85
CA GLN A 17 26.87 12.38 -10.55
C GLN A 17 27.59 13.63 -11.08
N ARG A 18 27.14 14.82 -10.69
CA ARG A 18 27.68 16.14 -11.05
C ARG A 18 27.54 16.49 -12.54
N LYS A 19 26.65 15.82 -13.27
CA LYS A 19 26.31 16.15 -14.66
C LYS A 19 25.35 17.34 -14.69
N ARG A 20 25.46 18.18 -15.70
CA ARG A 20 24.62 19.37 -15.90
C ARG A 20 23.34 18.99 -16.64
N GLN A 21 22.34 19.87 -16.57
CA GLN A 21 21.04 19.68 -17.23
C GLN A 21 21.11 19.50 -18.76
N ALA A 22 22.21 19.92 -19.40
CA ALA A 22 22.43 19.75 -20.84
C ALA A 22 23.04 18.39 -21.20
N ASP A 23 23.51 17.61 -20.22
CA ASP A 23 24.11 16.30 -20.46
C ASP A 23 23.01 15.26 -20.74
N GLU A 24 23.22 14.41 -21.73
CA GLU A 24 22.27 13.36 -22.15
C GLU A 24 21.93 12.38 -21.01
N ASN A 25 22.88 12.13 -20.12
CA ASN A 25 22.75 11.21 -19.00
C ASN A 25 22.42 11.91 -17.67
N TYR A 26 21.91 13.16 -17.72
CA TYR A 26 21.46 13.90 -16.55
C TYR A 26 20.28 13.21 -15.86
N ASP A 27 20.36 13.02 -14.55
CA ASP A 27 19.24 12.51 -13.75
C ASP A 27 18.46 13.66 -13.09
N PRO A 28 17.27 14.04 -13.60
CA PRO A 28 16.47 15.12 -13.03
C PRO A 28 15.89 14.79 -11.65
N THR A 29 15.95 13.53 -11.22
CA THR A 29 15.41 13.08 -9.92
C THR A 29 16.42 13.26 -8.78
N THR A 30 17.65 13.69 -9.08
CA THR A 30 18.70 13.90 -8.08
C THR A 30 19.31 15.29 -8.19
N LEU A 31 20.01 15.73 -7.14
CA LEU A 31 20.61 17.05 -7.07
C LEU A 31 21.95 16.98 -6.33
N TYR A 32 23.01 17.50 -6.93
CA TYR A 32 24.28 17.71 -6.24
C TYR A 32 24.18 18.87 -5.26
N VAL A 33 24.38 18.56 -3.98
CA VAL A 33 24.51 19.56 -2.91
C VAL A 33 25.96 19.59 -2.43
N PRO A 34 26.66 20.74 -2.47
CA PRO A 34 28.06 20.82 -2.05
C PRO A 34 28.29 20.40 -0.59
N ASP A 35 29.35 19.64 -0.34
CA ASP A 35 29.68 19.11 0.99
C ASP A 35 29.98 20.22 2.01
N ASP A 36 30.62 21.31 1.57
CA ASP A 36 30.91 22.48 2.40
C ASP A 36 29.62 23.18 2.83
N PHE A 37 28.62 23.26 1.95
CA PHE A 37 27.28 23.73 2.28
C PHE A 37 26.61 22.80 3.30
N LEU A 38 26.55 21.49 3.03
CA LEU A 38 25.95 20.51 3.94
C LEU A 38 26.55 20.56 5.35
N ASN A 39 27.88 20.68 5.45
CA ASN A 39 28.57 20.72 6.74
C ASN A 39 28.29 22.00 7.56
N ARG A 40 27.96 23.11 6.89
CA ARG A 40 27.58 24.40 7.52
C ARG A 40 26.13 24.45 7.98
N THR A 41 25.23 23.63 7.39
CA THR A 41 23.83 23.59 7.79
C THR A 41 23.60 23.00 9.20
N THR A 42 22.44 23.30 9.79
CA THR A 42 22.02 22.67 11.04
C THR A 42 21.74 21.17 10.81
N PRO A 43 21.88 20.30 11.83
CA PRO A 43 21.72 18.85 11.65
C PRO A 43 20.41 18.41 10.99
N GLY A 44 19.27 18.99 11.39
CA GLY A 44 17.98 18.69 10.78
C GLY A 44 17.90 19.12 9.31
N MET A 45 18.36 20.34 9.01
CA MET A 45 18.37 20.86 7.64
C MET A 45 19.35 20.11 6.74
N ARG A 46 20.49 19.67 7.28
CA ARG A 46 21.43 18.78 6.58
C ARG A 46 20.72 17.51 6.12
N ARG A 47 19.99 16.85 7.03
CA ARG A 47 19.26 15.62 6.70
C ARG A 47 18.19 15.86 5.64
N TRP A 48 17.47 16.97 5.73
CA TRP A 48 16.51 17.35 4.70
C TRP A 48 17.18 17.56 3.33
N TRP A 49 18.33 18.25 3.26
CA TRP A 49 19.07 18.42 2.00
C TRP A 49 19.63 17.11 1.45
N GLN A 50 20.04 16.17 2.31
CA GLN A 50 20.44 14.82 1.87
C GLN A 50 19.28 14.09 1.21
N LEU A 51 18.09 14.09 1.83
CA LEU A 51 16.90 13.51 1.21
C LEU A 51 16.56 14.22 -0.09
N LYS A 52 16.54 15.56 -0.10
CA LYS A 52 16.27 16.35 -1.32
C LYS A 52 17.30 16.08 -2.43
N SER A 53 18.55 15.77 -2.09
CA SER A 53 19.59 15.42 -3.06
C SER A 53 19.32 14.08 -3.76
N GLU A 54 18.69 13.14 -3.05
CA GLU A 54 18.36 11.79 -3.53
C GLU A 54 17.00 11.73 -4.26
N MET A 55 16.08 12.65 -3.93
CA MET A 55 14.71 12.74 -4.47
C MET A 55 14.33 14.20 -4.73
N PHE A 56 15.01 14.79 -5.70
CA PHE A 56 14.84 16.20 -6.07
C PHE A 56 13.48 16.49 -6.73
N ASP A 57 12.87 15.46 -7.31
CA ASP A 57 11.56 15.47 -7.98
C ASP A 57 10.36 15.27 -7.03
N ALA A 58 10.60 15.08 -5.73
CA ALA A 58 9.54 14.86 -4.73
C ALA A 58 9.41 16.03 -3.75
N VAL A 59 8.18 16.38 -3.39
CA VAL A 59 7.86 17.32 -2.30
C VAL A 59 8.02 16.58 -0.97
N LEU A 60 8.88 17.09 -0.08
CA LEU A 60 9.14 16.43 1.19
C LEU A 60 8.20 16.98 2.26
N PHE A 61 7.33 16.11 2.78
CA PHE A 61 6.58 16.38 4.01
C PHE A 61 7.45 15.91 5.18
N TYR A 62 8.22 16.86 5.74
CA TYR A 62 9.27 16.57 6.70
C TYR A 62 8.76 16.69 8.14
N LYS A 63 8.67 15.57 8.86
CA LYS A 63 8.12 15.52 10.21
C LYS A 63 9.00 16.25 11.24
N VAL A 64 8.45 17.26 11.90
CA VAL A 64 9.09 17.97 13.02
C VAL A 64 8.09 18.08 14.18
N GLY A 65 8.29 17.24 15.19
CA GLY A 65 7.32 17.06 16.26
C GLY A 65 5.98 16.62 15.69
N LYS A 66 4.91 17.34 16.05
CA LYS A 66 3.54 17.04 15.59
C LYS A 66 3.23 17.56 14.17
N PHE A 67 4.15 18.27 13.52
CA PHE A 67 3.91 18.95 12.24
C PHE A 67 4.66 18.29 11.09
N TYR A 68 4.07 18.31 9.90
CA TYR A 68 4.81 18.18 8.66
C TYR A 68 5.21 19.56 8.18
N GLU A 69 6.51 19.78 8.06
CA GLU A 69 7.09 21.02 7.57
C GLU A 69 7.55 20.83 6.11
N LEU A 70 7.43 21.91 5.34
CA LEU A 70 7.93 22.03 3.98
C LEU A 70 8.95 23.15 3.97
N TYR A 71 10.09 22.92 3.32
CA TYR A 71 11.20 23.86 3.30
C TYR A 71 11.54 24.29 1.87
N HIS A 72 12.02 25.53 1.74
CA HIS A 72 12.57 26.05 0.49
C HIS A 72 11.57 25.93 -0.68
N MET A 73 11.93 25.23 -1.75
CA MET A 73 11.04 25.04 -2.91
C MET A 73 9.77 24.24 -2.59
N ASP A 74 9.79 23.39 -1.55
CA ASP A 74 8.60 22.63 -1.13
C ASP A 74 7.63 23.56 -0.39
N ALA A 75 8.14 24.54 0.37
CA ALA A 75 7.31 25.55 1.02
C ALA A 75 6.60 26.45 0.01
N VAL A 76 7.28 26.81 -1.09
CA VAL A 76 6.68 27.58 -2.18
C VAL A 76 5.52 26.81 -2.80
N ILE A 77 5.69 25.51 -3.05
CA ILE A 77 4.61 24.61 -3.50
C ILE A 77 3.48 24.58 -2.47
N GLY A 78 3.80 24.42 -1.18
CA GLY A 78 2.82 24.40 -0.10
C GLY A 78 1.96 25.68 -0.03
N VAL A 79 2.55 26.85 -0.21
CA VAL A 79 1.80 28.11 -0.22
C VAL A 79 0.93 28.23 -1.47
N ASN A 80 1.50 27.94 -2.66
CA ASN A 80 0.80 28.12 -3.93
C ASN A 80 -0.33 27.10 -4.15
N GLU A 81 -0.08 25.83 -3.82
CA GLU A 81 -0.98 24.73 -4.17
C GLU A 81 -1.91 24.32 -3.03
N LEU A 82 -1.48 24.50 -1.78
CA LEU A 82 -2.22 24.07 -0.59
C LEU A 82 -2.81 25.24 0.22
N GLY A 83 -2.51 26.48 -0.17
CA GLY A 83 -2.97 27.68 0.54
C GLY A 83 -2.36 27.82 1.93
N LEU A 84 -1.17 27.25 2.17
CA LEU A 84 -0.44 27.46 3.42
C LEU A 84 0.10 28.89 3.49
N THR A 85 0.49 29.33 4.69
CA THR A 85 1.15 30.62 4.89
C THR A 85 2.63 30.42 5.21
N PHE A 86 3.49 31.30 4.68
CA PHE A 86 4.89 31.32 5.10
C PHE A 86 5.01 31.67 6.59
N MET A 87 5.82 30.90 7.30
CA MET A 87 6.22 31.19 8.67
C MET A 87 7.23 32.35 8.70
N LYS A 88 7.29 33.07 9.82
CA LYS A 88 8.22 34.19 9.99
C LYS A 88 9.68 33.71 9.87
N GLY A 89 10.44 34.28 8.94
CA GLY A 89 11.84 33.96 8.73
C GLY A 89 12.41 34.56 7.44
N THR A 90 13.70 34.38 7.18
CA THR A 90 14.38 34.83 5.95
C THR A 90 14.31 33.82 4.81
N TRP A 91 13.85 32.60 5.10
CA TRP A 91 13.80 31.48 4.18
C TRP A 91 12.37 30.91 4.11
N ALA A 92 12.00 30.38 2.93
CA ALA A 92 10.67 29.85 2.68
C ALA A 92 10.42 28.61 3.55
N HIS A 93 9.42 28.71 4.43
CA HIS A 93 9.04 27.68 5.38
C HIS A 93 7.53 27.72 5.59
N SER A 94 6.86 26.59 5.51
CA SER A 94 5.44 26.41 5.85
C SER A 94 5.23 25.02 6.43
N GLY A 95 4.07 24.75 7.04
CA GLY A 95 3.76 23.42 7.54
C GLY A 95 2.31 23.27 7.99
N PHE A 96 1.96 22.05 8.37
CA PHE A 96 0.62 21.70 8.85
C PHE A 96 0.68 20.54 9.87
N PRO A 97 -0.32 20.41 10.77
CA PRO A 97 -0.32 19.35 11.77
C PRO A 97 -0.53 17.97 11.14
N GLU A 98 -0.02 16.92 11.80
CA GLU A 98 -0.08 15.52 11.33
C GLU A 98 -1.44 15.08 10.79
N ILE A 99 -2.52 15.40 11.50
CA ILE A 99 -3.90 15.03 11.14
C ILE A 99 -4.34 15.57 9.76
N GLY A 100 -3.66 16.62 9.27
CA GLY A 100 -3.90 17.20 7.95
C GLY A 100 -3.22 16.46 6.80
N PHE A 101 -2.35 15.48 7.07
CA PHE A 101 -1.54 14.80 6.05
C PHE A 101 -2.37 14.30 4.87
N GLY A 102 -3.38 13.46 5.10
CA GLY A 102 -4.16 12.87 4.02
C GLY A 102 -4.84 13.90 3.10
N ARG A 103 -5.30 15.02 3.65
CA ARG A 103 -5.92 16.10 2.85
C ARG A 103 -4.88 16.83 2.00
N PHE A 104 -3.74 17.19 2.59
CA PHE A 104 -2.72 17.97 1.90
C PHE A 104 -1.91 17.13 0.90
N SER A 105 -1.61 15.88 1.22
CA SER A 105 -0.92 14.97 0.31
C SER A 105 -1.79 14.64 -0.90
N ASP A 106 -3.09 14.38 -0.71
CA ASP A 106 -3.99 14.08 -1.83
C ASP A 106 -4.09 15.23 -2.83
N VAL A 107 -4.21 16.48 -2.36
CA VAL A 107 -4.22 17.66 -3.26
C VAL A 107 -2.95 17.72 -4.12
N LEU A 108 -1.77 17.53 -3.53
CA LEU A 108 -0.52 17.53 -4.29
C LEU A 108 -0.45 16.36 -5.27
N VAL A 109 -0.84 15.16 -4.83
CA VAL A 109 -0.81 13.95 -5.66
C VAL A 109 -1.76 14.11 -6.85
N GLN A 110 -3.00 14.58 -6.66
CA GLN A 110 -3.94 14.79 -7.77
C GLN A 110 -3.44 15.87 -8.75
N LYS A 111 -2.69 16.86 -8.28
CA LYS A 111 -2.01 17.86 -9.14
C LYS A 111 -0.75 17.33 -9.84
N GLY A 112 -0.37 16.07 -9.62
CA GLY A 112 0.76 15.42 -10.28
C GLY A 112 2.10 15.54 -9.55
N TYR A 113 2.14 16.12 -8.35
CA TYR A 113 3.34 16.11 -7.53
C TYR A 113 3.58 14.74 -6.92
N LYS A 114 4.86 14.36 -6.77
CA LYS A 114 5.27 13.22 -5.95
C LYS A 114 5.46 13.70 -4.52
N VAL A 115 4.89 13.01 -3.55
CA VAL A 115 4.96 13.39 -2.13
C VAL A 115 5.75 12.34 -1.36
N ALA A 116 6.84 12.73 -0.70
CA ALA A 116 7.58 11.87 0.20
C ALA A 116 7.21 12.18 1.66
N ARG A 117 6.68 11.18 2.37
CA ARG A 117 6.42 11.25 3.81
C ARG A 117 7.69 10.87 4.56
N VAL A 118 8.28 11.84 5.23
CA VAL A 118 9.50 11.65 6.03
C VAL A 118 9.12 11.71 7.50
N GLU A 119 9.27 10.61 8.22
CA GLU A 119 8.86 10.51 9.62
C GLU A 119 10.05 10.59 10.57
N GLN A 120 9.77 10.90 11.83
CA GLN A 120 10.70 10.62 12.91
C GLN A 120 10.63 9.14 13.26
N THR A 121 11.75 8.43 13.22
CA THR A 121 11.85 7.01 13.57
C THR A 121 12.45 6.77 14.97
N GLU A 122 12.62 7.85 15.72
CA GLU A 122 13.09 7.84 17.10
C GLU A 122 12.41 8.96 17.91
N THR A 123 12.20 8.68 19.19
CA THR A 123 11.81 9.70 20.19
C THR A 123 13.05 10.44 20.73
N PRO A 124 12.89 11.62 21.34
CA PRO A 124 14.00 12.31 22.03
C PRO A 124 14.73 11.41 23.02
N ASP A 125 14.01 10.59 23.79
CA ASP A 125 14.62 9.66 24.74
C ASP A 125 15.45 8.58 24.05
N MET A 126 15.00 8.04 22.91
CA MET A 126 15.74 7.05 22.13
C MET A 126 17.03 7.66 21.56
N MET A 127 16.94 8.91 21.08
CA MET A 127 18.10 9.68 20.63
C MET A 127 19.11 9.91 21.78
N GLU A 128 18.65 10.26 22.97
CA GLU A 128 19.52 10.41 24.15
C GLU A 128 20.18 9.08 24.53
N ALA A 129 19.44 7.98 24.52
CA ALA A 129 19.97 6.64 24.78
C ALA A 129 21.06 6.28 23.75
N ARG A 130 20.83 6.52 22.46
CA ARG A 130 21.84 6.36 21.41
C ARG A 130 23.06 7.25 21.65
N CYS A 131 22.87 8.49 22.04
CA CYS A 131 24.00 9.40 22.29
C CYS A 131 24.88 8.95 23.45
N LYS A 132 24.31 8.26 24.46
CA LYS A 132 25.06 7.71 25.60
C LYS A 132 25.92 6.50 25.22
N THR A 133 25.54 5.74 24.19
CA THR A 133 26.34 4.60 23.72
C THR A 133 27.49 5.01 22.80
N LEU A 134 27.46 6.24 22.26
CA LEU A 134 28.52 6.78 21.42
C LEU A 134 29.68 7.33 22.26
N ALA A 135 30.91 6.94 21.93
CA ALA A 135 32.10 7.44 22.61
C ALA A 135 32.29 8.97 22.43
N ARG A 136 31.92 9.52 21.26
CA ARG A 136 32.01 10.96 20.94
C ARG A 136 30.83 11.40 20.08
N PRO A 137 29.68 11.75 20.69
CA PRO A 137 28.51 12.21 19.95
C PRO A 137 28.77 13.60 19.35
N THR A 138 28.53 13.73 18.05
CA THR A 138 28.65 14.99 17.30
C THR A 138 27.35 15.80 17.35
N LYS A 139 27.35 17.01 16.76
CA LYS A 139 26.11 17.79 16.59
C LYS A 139 25.07 17.05 15.74
N PHE A 140 25.50 16.16 14.83
CA PHE A 140 24.61 15.41 13.94
C PHE A 140 23.93 14.23 14.64
N ASP A 141 24.52 13.72 15.71
CA ASP A 141 23.94 12.65 16.53
C ASP A 141 22.89 13.19 17.52
N ARG A 142 22.86 14.50 17.75
CA ARG A 142 21.93 15.17 18.68
C ARG A 142 20.62 15.59 18.03
N VAL A 143 20.20 14.86 16.99
CA VAL A 143 18.84 14.95 16.42
C VAL A 143 18.25 13.55 16.26
N VAL A 144 16.93 13.47 16.44
CA VAL A 144 16.15 12.25 16.16
C VAL A 144 16.31 11.84 14.69
N LYS A 145 16.42 10.52 14.44
CA LYS A 145 16.47 9.98 13.07
C LYS A 145 15.21 10.30 12.31
N ARG A 146 15.41 10.53 11.01
CA ARG A 146 14.34 10.77 10.04
C ARG A 146 14.60 10.02 8.75
N GLU A 147 13.59 9.32 8.31
CA GLU A 147 13.62 8.38 7.20
C GLU A 147 12.38 8.57 6.33
N VAL A 148 12.51 8.32 5.03
CA VAL A 148 11.36 8.26 4.14
C VAL A 148 10.59 6.99 4.50
N CYS A 149 9.32 7.13 4.83
CA CYS A 149 8.43 6.00 5.13
C CYS A 149 7.47 5.68 3.99
N ARG A 150 7.28 6.63 3.07
CA ARG A 150 6.42 6.45 1.88
C ARG A 150 6.74 7.46 0.79
N ILE A 151 6.65 7.05 -0.48
CA ILE A 151 6.51 7.97 -1.61
C ILE A 151 5.16 7.73 -2.28
N ILE A 152 4.36 8.79 -2.38
CA ILE A 152 3.01 8.75 -2.93
C ILE A 152 3.01 9.49 -4.26
N THR A 153 2.48 8.82 -5.28
CA THR A 153 2.27 9.36 -6.63
C THR A 153 0.87 8.96 -7.10
N ARG A 154 0.40 9.51 -8.23
CA ARG A 154 -0.92 9.14 -8.79
C ARG A 154 -1.03 7.66 -9.15
N GLY A 155 0.08 7.02 -9.49
CA GLY A 155 0.14 5.58 -9.81
C GLY A 155 0.43 4.67 -8.62
N THR A 156 0.70 5.21 -7.42
CA THR A 156 1.12 4.42 -6.24
C THR A 156 0.26 4.66 -5.00
N GLN A 157 -0.97 5.16 -5.18
CA GLN A 157 -1.91 5.36 -4.08
C GLN A 157 -2.47 4.02 -3.61
N THR A 158 -2.31 3.71 -2.33
CA THR A 158 -2.91 2.52 -1.69
C THR A 158 -4.04 2.87 -0.72
N TYR A 159 -4.27 4.18 -0.51
CA TYR A 159 -5.31 4.72 0.37
C TYR A 159 -5.22 4.16 1.80
N SER A 160 -4.00 4.11 2.34
CA SER A 160 -3.74 3.69 3.71
C SER A 160 -4.47 4.58 4.74
N VAL A 161 -4.43 4.20 6.02
CA VAL A 161 -5.11 4.93 7.12
C VAL A 161 -4.70 6.42 7.23
N LEU A 162 -3.51 6.76 6.74
CA LEU A 162 -2.96 8.10 6.71
C LEU A 162 -3.40 8.89 5.47
N ASP A 163 -3.67 8.20 4.37
CA ASP A 163 -3.97 8.82 3.07
C ASP A 163 -5.40 9.36 3.02
N GLY A 164 -5.68 10.16 1.98
CA GLY A 164 -7.04 10.55 1.63
C GLY A 164 -7.90 9.35 1.19
N ALA A 165 -9.22 9.52 1.19
CA ALA A 165 -10.11 8.58 0.52
C ALA A 165 -9.94 8.68 -1.01
N PRO A 166 -10.23 7.62 -1.77
CA PRO A 166 -10.19 7.68 -3.23
C PRO A 166 -11.11 8.78 -3.77
N SER A 167 -10.58 9.61 -4.68
CA SER A 167 -11.36 10.64 -5.37
C SER A 167 -12.32 10.04 -6.42
N GLU A 168 -12.00 8.86 -6.93
CA GLU A 168 -12.70 8.19 -8.03
C GLU A 168 -12.86 6.69 -7.74
N THR A 169 -13.95 6.12 -8.25
CA THR A 169 -14.21 4.66 -8.16
C THR A 169 -13.40 3.85 -9.16
N GLN A 170 -13.06 4.47 -10.30
CA GLN A 170 -12.31 3.84 -11.37
C GLN A 170 -10.86 3.53 -10.97
N SER A 171 -10.32 2.48 -11.58
CA SER A 171 -8.93 2.06 -11.39
C SER A 171 -7.96 3.02 -12.08
N LYS A 172 -6.86 3.33 -11.39
CA LYS A 172 -5.73 4.12 -11.89
C LYS A 172 -4.51 3.21 -11.92
N TYR A 173 -3.97 2.97 -13.11
CA TYR A 173 -2.90 1.98 -13.28
C TYR A 173 -1.50 2.61 -13.24
N LEU A 174 -0.57 1.93 -12.59
CA LEU A 174 0.86 2.07 -12.83
C LEU A 174 1.24 1.07 -13.93
N LEU A 175 1.79 1.55 -15.04
CA LEU A 175 2.14 0.73 -16.20
C LEU A 175 3.65 0.76 -16.44
N SER A 176 4.30 -0.40 -16.43
CA SER A 176 5.70 -0.58 -16.82
C SER A 176 5.76 -1.21 -18.21
N ILE A 177 6.55 -0.63 -19.12
CA ILE A 177 6.67 -1.07 -20.51
C ILE A 177 8.14 -1.32 -20.85
N LYS A 178 8.40 -2.46 -21.49
CA LYS A 178 9.66 -2.82 -22.13
C LYS A 178 9.38 -3.09 -23.61
N GLU A 179 10.18 -2.50 -24.49
CA GLU A 179 10.05 -2.66 -25.94
C GLU A 179 11.27 -3.37 -26.53
N LYS A 180 11.05 -4.21 -27.54
CA LYS A 180 12.06 -4.67 -28.48
C LYS A 180 11.55 -4.44 -29.89
N SER A 181 12.29 -3.67 -30.69
CA SER A 181 12.02 -3.54 -32.12
C SER A 181 12.47 -4.80 -32.86
N GLU A 182 11.64 -5.29 -33.76
CA GLU A 182 12.00 -6.37 -34.69
C GLU A 182 12.04 -5.85 -36.12
N GLU A 183 13.13 -6.17 -36.82
CA GLU A 183 13.22 -6.00 -38.27
C GLU A 183 12.75 -7.31 -38.91
N ASP A 184 11.45 -7.42 -39.15
CA ASP A 184 10.87 -8.61 -39.75
C ASP A 184 10.76 -8.46 -41.27
N SER A 185 10.71 -9.59 -41.98
CA SER A 185 10.64 -9.65 -43.46
C SER A 185 9.38 -8.99 -44.08
N THR A 186 8.38 -8.66 -43.25
CA THR A 186 7.11 -8.01 -43.62
C THR A 186 7.02 -6.53 -43.19
N GLY A 187 8.01 -6.01 -42.45
CA GLY A 187 8.08 -4.62 -41.97
C GLY A 187 8.66 -4.46 -40.55
N HIS A 188 8.71 -3.22 -40.05
CA HIS A 188 9.08 -2.92 -38.65
C HIS A 188 7.94 -3.34 -37.71
N GLY A 189 8.15 -4.41 -36.94
CA GLY A 189 7.27 -4.87 -35.87
C GLY A 189 7.82 -4.50 -34.50
N HIS A 190 6.96 -4.49 -33.48
CA HIS A 190 7.38 -4.26 -32.10
C HIS A 190 7.01 -5.47 -31.25
N ILE A 191 7.82 -5.80 -30.25
CA ILE A 191 7.40 -6.68 -29.15
C ILE A 191 7.38 -5.84 -27.89
N TYR A 192 6.24 -5.87 -27.20
CA TYR A 192 6.08 -5.24 -25.90
C TYR A 192 6.01 -6.29 -24.80
N GLY A 193 6.75 -6.05 -23.73
CA GLY A 193 6.51 -6.61 -22.41
C GLY A 193 5.84 -5.55 -21.54
N VAL A 194 4.76 -5.92 -20.88
CA VAL A 194 3.98 -5.01 -20.04
C VAL A 194 3.77 -5.61 -18.66
N CYS A 195 3.79 -4.75 -17.65
CA CYS A 195 3.31 -5.06 -16.32
C CYS A 195 2.54 -3.87 -15.80
N PHE A 196 1.29 -4.05 -15.39
CA PHE A 196 0.49 -2.96 -14.83
C PHE A 196 -0.37 -3.38 -13.64
N ILE A 197 -0.57 -2.44 -12.73
CA ILE A 197 -1.26 -2.69 -11.46
C ILE A 197 -2.13 -1.49 -11.06
N ASP A 198 -3.31 -1.78 -10.52
CA ASP A 198 -4.03 -0.84 -9.64
C ASP A 198 -3.53 -1.06 -8.21
N THR A 199 -2.71 -0.13 -7.71
CA THR A 199 -2.10 -0.25 -6.37
C THR A 199 -3.12 -0.17 -5.24
N SER A 200 -4.35 0.27 -5.50
CA SER A 200 -5.42 0.28 -4.50
C SER A 200 -6.12 -1.06 -4.33
N VAL A 201 -5.94 -1.98 -5.28
CA VAL A 201 -6.54 -3.33 -5.26
C VAL A 201 -5.48 -4.42 -5.16
N GLY A 202 -4.27 -4.19 -5.70
CA GLY A 202 -3.15 -5.14 -5.61
C GLY A 202 -3.15 -6.23 -6.67
N ARG A 203 -3.90 -6.07 -7.78
CA ARG A 203 -3.92 -7.03 -8.90
C ARG A 203 -2.91 -6.63 -9.99
N PHE A 204 -1.88 -7.46 -10.16
CA PHE A 204 -0.88 -7.29 -11.22
C PHE A 204 -1.36 -7.99 -12.50
N HIS A 205 -1.24 -7.29 -13.63
CA HIS A 205 -1.40 -7.85 -14.96
C HIS A 205 -0.03 -7.85 -15.63
N ILE A 206 0.39 -8.98 -16.18
CA ILE A 206 1.71 -9.17 -16.77
C ILE A 206 1.57 -9.90 -18.11
N GLY A 207 2.21 -9.41 -19.17
CA GLY A 207 2.08 -10.02 -20.48
C GLY A 207 3.18 -9.61 -21.46
N GLN A 208 3.33 -10.39 -22.52
CA GLN A 208 4.21 -10.07 -23.63
C GLN A 208 3.49 -10.38 -24.95
N PHE A 209 3.56 -9.45 -25.90
CA PHE A 209 2.90 -9.60 -27.19
C PHE A 209 3.67 -8.89 -28.30
N GLN A 210 3.58 -9.43 -29.51
CA GLN A 210 3.99 -8.74 -30.73
C GLN A 210 2.95 -7.67 -31.07
N ASP A 211 3.34 -6.59 -31.72
CA ASP A 211 2.48 -5.48 -32.09
C ASP A 211 2.87 -4.98 -33.49
N ASP A 212 1.91 -4.32 -34.15
CA ASP A 212 2.11 -3.77 -35.48
C ASP A 212 2.90 -2.45 -35.45
N ARG A 213 3.29 -1.99 -36.64
CA ARG A 213 4.02 -0.73 -36.85
C ARG A 213 3.31 0.54 -36.35
N HIS A 214 2.02 0.45 -36.03
CA HIS A 214 1.19 1.55 -35.52
C HIS A 214 0.95 1.42 -34.00
N CYS A 215 1.47 0.35 -33.40
CA CYS A 215 1.32 -0.04 -32.00
C CYS A 215 -0.16 -0.15 -31.60
N SER A 216 -0.98 -0.79 -32.43
CA SER A 216 -2.43 -0.87 -32.20
C SER A 216 -2.79 -1.62 -30.91
N ARG A 217 -2.07 -2.70 -30.57
CA ARG A 217 -2.30 -3.45 -29.32
C ARG A 217 -1.91 -2.61 -28.11
N LEU A 218 -0.77 -1.90 -28.16
CA LEU A 218 -0.38 -0.97 -27.09
C LEU A 218 -1.40 0.15 -26.90
N ARG A 219 -1.90 0.77 -27.98
CA ARG A 219 -2.94 1.81 -27.92
C ARG A 219 -4.22 1.27 -27.28
N THR A 220 -4.60 0.04 -27.62
CA THR A 220 -5.77 -0.64 -27.07
C THR A 220 -5.59 -0.93 -25.58
N LEU A 221 -4.43 -1.45 -25.16
CA LEU A 221 -4.09 -1.65 -23.74
C LEU A 221 -4.25 -0.36 -22.96
N VAL A 222 -3.66 0.73 -23.44
CA VAL A 222 -3.68 2.04 -22.76
C VAL A 222 -5.09 2.62 -22.69
N ALA A 223 -5.92 2.38 -23.71
CA ALA A 223 -7.31 2.84 -23.71
C ALA A 223 -8.18 2.04 -22.72
N HIS A 224 -8.01 0.71 -22.66
CA HIS A 224 -8.75 -0.18 -21.74
C HIS A 224 -8.32 0.05 -20.29
N TYR A 225 -7.01 0.13 -20.07
CA TYR A 225 -6.35 0.23 -18.76
C TYR A 225 -5.58 1.54 -18.65
N SER A 226 -6.31 2.65 -18.58
CA SER A 226 -5.76 4.01 -18.57
C SER A 226 -4.72 4.21 -17.43
N PRO A 227 -3.44 4.41 -17.75
CA PRO A 227 -2.39 4.57 -16.75
C PRO A 227 -2.35 5.98 -16.19
N ALA A 228 -2.26 6.09 -14.87
CA ALA A 228 -1.97 7.35 -14.17
C ALA A 228 -0.46 7.64 -14.09
N GLN A 229 0.37 6.60 -14.26
CA GLN A 229 1.81 6.71 -14.36
C GLN A 229 2.40 5.60 -15.25
N VAL A 230 3.40 5.93 -16.06
CA VAL A 230 4.14 5.01 -16.91
C VAL A 230 5.61 4.96 -16.53
N LEU A 231 6.16 3.75 -16.43
CA LEU A 231 7.57 3.44 -16.22
C LEU A 231 8.14 2.83 -17.49
N PHE A 232 9.34 3.24 -17.88
CA PHE A 232 10.05 2.68 -19.02
C PHE A 232 11.57 2.75 -18.80
N GLU A 233 12.32 1.92 -19.51
CA GLU A 233 13.78 2.00 -19.51
C GLU A 233 14.27 3.17 -20.36
N LYS A 234 15.15 4.03 -19.83
CA LYS A 234 15.71 5.16 -20.57
C LYS A 234 16.37 4.69 -21.86
N GLY A 235 15.98 5.30 -22.98
CA GLY A 235 16.50 4.97 -24.32
C GLY A 235 15.89 3.73 -24.97
N ASN A 236 14.95 3.04 -24.31
CA ASN A 236 14.32 1.83 -24.85
C ASN A 236 13.08 2.09 -25.74
N PRO A 237 12.12 2.98 -25.38
CA PRO A 237 10.96 3.24 -26.24
C PRO A 237 11.35 3.79 -27.62
N SER A 238 10.75 3.25 -28.68
CA SER A 238 10.92 3.76 -30.04
C SER A 238 10.29 5.15 -30.23
N ALA A 239 10.58 5.80 -31.36
CA ALA A 239 9.98 7.08 -31.70
C ALA A 239 8.44 6.99 -31.80
N GLU A 240 7.93 5.84 -32.26
CA GLU A 240 6.52 5.50 -32.38
C GLU A 240 5.86 5.40 -30.99
N THR A 241 6.45 4.63 -30.08
CA THR A 241 6.01 4.55 -28.68
C THR A 241 6.05 5.92 -27.99
N MET A 242 7.11 6.70 -28.21
CA MET A 242 7.22 8.05 -27.65
C MET A 242 6.17 9.02 -28.20
N LYS A 243 5.71 8.85 -29.44
CA LYS A 243 4.57 9.63 -29.98
C LYS A 243 3.28 9.29 -29.22
N ILE A 244 3.07 8.02 -28.87
CA ILE A 244 1.91 7.59 -28.06
C ILE A 244 1.98 8.22 -26.67
N PHE A 245 3.15 8.19 -26.03
CA PHE A 245 3.34 8.80 -24.71
C PHE A 245 3.06 10.31 -24.73
N LYS A 246 3.49 11.02 -25.77
CA LYS A 246 3.28 12.47 -25.90
C LYS A 246 1.88 12.86 -26.32
N ALA A 247 1.17 12.01 -27.08
CA ALA A 247 -0.16 12.31 -27.58
C ALA A 247 -1.26 11.84 -26.62
N ILE A 248 -1.31 10.53 -26.34
CA ILE A 248 -2.38 9.90 -25.57
C ILE A 248 -2.13 10.06 -24.06
N LEU A 249 -0.87 9.99 -23.63
CA LEU A 249 -0.48 9.98 -22.22
C LEU A 249 0.20 11.29 -21.78
N SER A 250 -0.19 12.41 -22.40
CA SER A 250 0.42 13.72 -22.16
C SER A 250 0.24 14.22 -20.72
N SER A 251 -0.87 13.88 -20.07
CA SER A 251 -1.16 14.19 -18.66
C SER A 251 -0.66 13.15 -17.66
N THR A 252 -0.13 12.03 -18.16
CA THR A 252 0.31 10.89 -17.34
C THR A 252 1.75 11.11 -16.89
N LEU A 253 2.06 10.74 -15.65
CA LEU A 253 3.42 10.84 -15.12
C LEU A 253 4.32 9.82 -15.86
N GLN A 254 5.48 10.26 -16.35
CA GLN A 254 6.39 9.44 -17.15
C GLN A 254 7.75 9.31 -16.44
N GLU A 255 8.15 8.09 -16.10
CA GLU A 255 9.39 7.79 -15.38
C GLU A 255 10.35 6.99 -16.25
N GLY A 256 11.44 7.63 -16.67
CA GLY A 256 12.56 6.94 -17.28
C GLY A 256 13.47 6.34 -16.21
N LEU A 257 13.55 5.01 -16.17
CA LEU A 257 14.40 4.24 -15.26
C LEU A 257 15.72 3.86 -15.93
N ASN A 258 16.83 3.94 -15.19
CA ASN A 258 18.14 3.55 -15.68
C ASN A 258 18.21 2.03 -15.91
N ALA A 259 18.68 1.62 -17.09
CA ALA A 259 18.81 0.22 -17.48
C ALA A 259 19.67 -0.59 -16.48
N GLY A 260 19.24 -1.82 -16.16
CA GLY A 260 19.89 -2.77 -15.27
C GLY A 260 19.84 -2.41 -13.78
N SER A 261 20.14 -1.17 -13.41
CA SER A 261 20.15 -0.70 -12.02
C SER A 261 18.73 -0.50 -11.47
N GLN A 262 17.87 0.18 -12.24
CA GLN A 262 16.50 0.53 -11.86
C GLN A 262 15.48 -0.27 -12.67
N PHE A 263 15.62 -0.32 -14.00
CA PHE A 263 14.81 -1.20 -14.85
C PHE A 263 15.52 -2.54 -15.00
N TRP A 264 15.07 -3.55 -14.26
CA TRP A 264 15.75 -4.84 -14.19
C TRP A 264 15.47 -5.70 -15.42
N ASP A 265 16.45 -6.51 -15.80
CA ASP A 265 16.23 -7.61 -16.74
C ASP A 265 15.41 -8.74 -16.07
N ALA A 266 14.89 -9.65 -16.89
CA ALA A 266 14.04 -10.76 -16.42
C ALA A 266 14.71 -11.63 -15.36
N GLN A 267 15.99 -11.95 -15.54
CA GLN A 267 16.70 -12.85 -14.64
C GLN A 267 16.93 -12.21 -13.28
N LYS A 268 17.28 -10.92 -13.25
CA LYS A 268 17.38 -10.13 -12.02
C LYS A 268 16.02 -10.00 -11.33
N THR A 269 14.93 -9.80 -12.07
CA THR A 269 13.57 -9.79 -11.49
C THR A 269 13.27 -11.09 -10.75
N LEU A 270 13.47 -12.24 -11.39
CA LEU A 270 13.21 -13.56 -10.79
C LEU A 270 14.11 -13.81 -9.57
N LYS A 271 15.38 -13.40 -9.64
CA LYS A 271 16.31 -13.47 -8.51
C LYS A 271 15.82 -12.65 -7.32
N VAL A 272 15.40 -11.40 -7.53
CA VAL A 272 14.88 -10.53 -6.46
C VAL A 272 13.58 -11.09 -5.88
N LEU A 273 12.67 -11.62 -6.71
CA LEU A 273 11.45 -12.29 -6.24
C LEU A 273 11.74 -13.49 -5.32
N ALA A 274 12.80 -14.24 -5.62
CA ALA A 274 13.24 -15.36 -4.79
C ALA A 274 13.92 -14.93 -3.48
N GLU A 275 14.58 -13.76 -3.45
CA GLU A 275 15.32 -13.25 -2.29
C GLU A 275 14.45 -12.47 -1.29
N GLU A 276 13.44 -11.73 -1.76
CA GLU A 276 12.65 -10.79 -0.95
C GLU A 276 11.44 -11.44 -0.25
N ASP A 277 11.28 -12.76 -0.38
CA ASP A 277 10.31 -13.56 0.40
C ASP A 277 8.84 -13.13 0.32
N TYR A 278 8.44 -12.39 -0.72
CA TYR A 278 7.09 -11.84 -0.87
C TYR A 278 5.98 -12.89 -0.73
N PHE A 279 6.22 -14.15 -1.14
CA PHE A 279 5.18 -15.19 -1.23
C PHE A 279 5.22 -16.23 -0.10
N LYS A 280 5.89 -15.96 1.04
CA LYS A 280 5.96 -16.92 2.15
C LYS A 280 4.61 -17.19 2.83
N GLU A 281 3.70 -16.22 2.87
CA GLU A 281 2.41 -16.30 3.58
C GLU A 281 1.36 -17.18 2.87
N GLY A 282 1.47 -17.41 1.56
CA GLY A 282 0.53 -18.25 0.80
C GLY A 282 0.59 -19.75 1.13
N LYS A 283 1.43 -20.15 2.09
CA LYS A 283 1.60 -21.55 2.54
C LYS A 283 0.46 -21.95 3.47
N VAL A 284 -0.62 -22.48 2.91
CA VAL A 284 -1.72 -23.10 3.68
C VAL A 284 -1.38 -24.55 4.10
N SER A 285 -0.24 -25.12 3.65
CA SER A 285 0.18 -26.48 3.99
C SER A 285 1.59 -26.53 4.57
N ALA A 286 1.72 -27.22 5.71
CA ALA A 286 2.93 -27.33 6.52
C ALA A 286 4.06 -28.21 5.92
N ASP A 287 3.86 -28.82 4.74
CA ASP A 287 4.78 -29.84 4.21
C ASP A 287 5.81 -29.34 3.17
N ASP A 288 5.76 -28.08 2.72
CA ASP A 288 6.73 -27.53 1.73
C ASP A 288 7.84 -26.69 2.41
N GLU A 289 8.67 -27.38 3.19
CA GLU A 289 9.92 -26.84 3.73
C GLU A 289 11.01 -26.78 2.65
N LYS A 290 11.16 -25.61 1.99
CA LYS A 290 12.42 -24.98 1.47
C LYS A 290 12.33 -24.22 0.12
N GLY A 291 11.14 -23.87 -0.38
CA GLY A 291 11.01 -22.93 -1.51
C GLY A 291 9.95 -21.84 -1.28
N SER A 292 10.22 -20.61 -1.72
CA SER A 292 9.17 -19.62 -2.01
C SER A 292 8.48 -20.06 -3.29
N VAL A 293 7.20 -20.42 -3.23
CA VAL A 293 6.46 -20.91 -4.41
C VAL A 293 5.91 -19.68 -5.14
N LEU A 294 6.41 -19.44 -6.35
CA LEU A 294 5.89 -18.39 -7.21
C LEU A 294 4.39 -18.61 -7.50
N PRO A 295 3.57 -17.54 -7.57
CA PRO A 295 2.21 -17.62 -8.06
C PRO A 295 2.12 -18.38 -9.40
N PRO A 296 1.02 -19.14 -9.65
CA PRO A 296 0.91 -19.99 -10.84
C PRO A 296 1.20 -19.25 -12.15
N THR A 297 0.71 -18.02 -12.28
CA THR A 297 0.93 -17.14 -13.41
C THR A 297 2.42 -16.84 -13.63
N LEU A 298 3.16 -16.46 -12.58
CA LEU A 298 4.60 -16.20 -12.68
C LEU A 298 5.39 -17.49 -12.93
N LYS A 299 4.98 -18.61 -12.33
CA LYS A 299 5.60 -19.91 -12.55
C LYS A 299 5.42 -20.39 -14.01
N ALA A 300 4.30 -20.07 -14.65
CA ALA A 300 4.10 -20.38 -16.08
C ALA A 300 5.04 -19.58 -17.00
N MET A 301 5.58 -18.46 -16.51
CA MET A 301 6.53 -17.59 -17.21
C MET A 301 8.00 -17.96 -16.97
N THR A 302 8.29 -18.98 -16.15
CA THR A 302 9.64 -19.49 -15.92
C THR A 302 9.90 -20.77 -16.73
N SER A 303 11.16 -21.05 -17.02
CA SER A 303 11.57 -22.23 -17.77
C SER A 303 11.34 -23.51 -16.97
N GLU A 304 10.71 -24.51 -17.58
CA GLU A 304 10.48 -25.83 -16.97
C GLU A 304 11.79 -26.61 -16.71
N CYS A 305 12.86 -26.24 -17.41
CA CYS A 305 14.18 -26.88 -17.26
C CYS A 305 14.97 -26.36 -16.05
N ASP A 306 14.50 -25.29 -15.39
CA ASP A 306 15.17 -24.68 -14.25
C ASP A 306 14.41 -24.96 -12.94
N ALA A 307 14.95 -25.87 -12.13
CA ALA A 307 14.37 -26.22 -10.84
C ALA A 307 14.28 -25.03 -9.86
N LEU A 308 15.11 -23.99 -10.04
CA LEU A 308 15.10 -22.78 -9.21
C LEU A 308 14.14 -21.71 -9.73
N SER A 309 13.52 -21.89 -10.90
CA SER A 309 12.63 -20.91 -11.53
C SER A 309 13.24 -19.51 -11.68
N LEU A 310 14.56 -19.43 -11.89
CA LEU A 310 15.31 -18.18 -12.05
C LEU A 310 15.53 -17.82 -13.53
N THR A 311 15.23 -18.74 -14.42
CA THR A 311 15.36 -18.57 -15.86
C THR A 311 14.00 -18.27 -16.47
N PRO A 312 13.84 -17.15 -17.20
CA PRO A 312 12.59 -16.83 -17.89
C PRO A 312 12.31 -17.86 -19.00
N LYS A 313 11.03 -18.17 -19.23
CA LYS A 313 10.60 -18.93 -20.40
C LYS A 313 10.71 -18.06 -21.65
N THR A 314 11.09 -18.66 -22.77
CA THR A 314 11.13 -17.97 -24.06
C THR A 314 9.76 -17.37 -24.37
N GLY A 315 9.73 -16.08 -24.72
CA GLY A 315 8.48 -15.34 -24.95
C GLY A 315 7.94 -14.56 -23.73
N TYR A 316 8.62 -14.59 -22.57
CA TYR A 316 8.24 -13.82 -21.38
C TYR A 316 9.34 -12.90 -20.83
N GLU A 317 10.49 -12.83 -21.51
CA GLU A 317 11.64 -12.02 -21.08
C GLU A 317 11.29 -10.54 -20.90
N PHE A 318 10.53 -9.95 -21.82
CA PHE A 318 10.15 -8.54 -21.72
C PHE A 318 9.05 -8.32 -20.68
N ALA A 319 8.12 -9.27 -20.52
CA ALA A 319 7.11 -9.22 -19.46
C ALA A 319 7.76 -9.20 -18.06
N LEU A 320 8.71 -10.11 -17.82
CA LEU A 320 9.44 -10.19 -16.56
C LEU A 320 10.40 -9.01 -16.34
N SER A 321 10.96 -8.44 -17.41
CA SER A 321 11.72 -7.19 -17.32
C SER A 321 10.82 -6.00 -16.97
N ALA A 322 9.63 -5.91 -17.58
CA ALA A 322 8.62 -4.90 -17.24
C ALA A 322 8.16 -5.03 -15.78
N LEU A 323 7.93 -6.25 -15.30
CA LEU A 323 7.69 -6.52 -13.88
C LEU A 323 8.85 -6.02 -13.01
N GLY A 324 10.10 -6.23 -13.42
CA GLY A 324 11.28 -5.72 -12.73
C GLY A 324 11.28 -4.19 -12.56
N GLY A 325 10.96 -3.44 -13.62
CA GLY A 325 10.79 -2.00 -13.55
C GLY A 325 9.66 -1.58 -12.60
N CYS A 326 8.54 -2.29 -12.62
CA CYS A 326 7.42 -2.06 -11.70
C CYS A 326 7.83 -2.33 -10.25
N MET A 327 8.41 -3.50 -9.96
CA MET A 327 8.87 -3.88 -8.62
C MET A 327 9.89 -2.91 -8.05
N PHE A 328 10.88 -2.50 -8.84
CA PHE A 328 11.85 -1.50 -8.44
C PHE A 328 11.16 -0.20 -7.98
N TYR A 329 10.18 0.28 -8.76
CA TYR A 329 9.50 1.53 -8.44
C TYR A 329 8.58 1.40 -7.22
N LEU A 330 7.89 0.27 -7.05
CA LEU A 330 7.12 -0.02 -5.83
C LEU A 330 8.03 -0.10 -4.60
N LYS A 331 9.22 -0.69 -4.74
CA LYS A 331 10.24 -0.73 -3.68
C LYS A 331 10.79 0.65 -3.35
N LYS A 332 11.05 1.49 -4.37
CA LYS A 332 11.40 2.92 -4.20
C LYS A 332 10.30 3.66 -3.43
N CYS A 333 9.03 3.32 -3.68
CA CYS A 333 7.90 3.95 -3.01
C CYS A 333 7.59 3.37 -1.61
N LEU A 334 8.24 2.27 -1.23
CA LEU A 334 8.01 1.53 0.02
C LEU A 334 6.58 0.96 0.10
N VAL A 335 6.17 0.28 -0.98
CA VAL A 335 4.82 -0.30 -1.14
C VAL A 335 4.87 -1.73 -1.71
N ASP A 336 6.05 -2.20 -2.07
CA ASP A 336 6.28 -3.50 -2.71
C ASP A 336 5.86 -4.66 -1.80
N GLN A 337 6.27 -4.63 -0.52
CA GLN A 337 5.97 -5.70 0.44
C GLN A 337 4.47 -5.91 0.63
N GLU A 338 3.66 -4.85 0.66
CA GLU A 338 2.20 -4.96 0.86
C GLU A 338 1.45 -5.36 -0.41
N LEU A 339 1.93 -4.99 -1.60
CA LEU A 339 1.26 -5.34 -2.85
C LEU A 339 1.67 -6.72 -3.39
N LEU A 340 2.97 -7.03 -3.39
CA LEU A 340 3.47 -8.29 -3.93
C LEU A 340 3.10 -9.48 -3.05
N SER A 341 3.01 -9.30 -1.73
CA SER A 341 2.62 -10.38 -0.80
C SER A 341 1.19 -10.88 -0.98
N MET A 342 0.34 -10.12 -1.66
CA MET A 342 -0.99 -10.59 -2.06
C MET A 342 -0.93 -11.73 -3.09
N GLY A 343 0.18 -11.89 -3.81
CA GLY A 343 0.35 -12.96 -4.80
C GLY A 343 -0.64 -12.92 -5.97
N ASN A 344 -1.31 -11.79 -6.20
CA ASN A 344 -2.40 -11.68 -7.17
C ASN A 344 -1.88 -11.25 -8.55
N PHE A 345 -1.59 -12.24 -9.40
CA PHE A 345 -1.07 -12.04 -10.76
C PHE A 345 -1.99 -12.66 -11.81
N GLU A 346 -2.25 -11.90 -12.87
CA GLU A 346 -2.99 -12.31 -14.04
C GLU A 346 -2.16 -12.09 -15.30
N GLU A 347 -2.26 -13.02 -16.25
CA GLU A 347 -1.64 -12.85 -17.54
C GLU A 347 -2.47 -11.87 -18.40
N TYR A 348 -1.82 -10.84 -18.93
CA TYR A 348 -2.42 -9.97 -19.92
C TYR A 348 -2.19 -10.53 -21.32
N VAL A 349 -3.28 -10.84 -22.01
CA VAL A 349 -3.27 -11.25 -23.41
C VAL A 349 -4.09 -10.22 -24.21
N PRO A 350 -3.58 -9.69 -25.34
CA PRO A 350 -4.35 -8.82 -26.21
C PRO A 350 -5.65 -9.48 -26.69
N VAL A 351 -6.74 -8.71 -26.74
CA VAL A 351 -8.10 -9.22 -27.02
C VAL A 351 -8.19 -9.92 -28.37
N ASP A 352 -7.43 -9.46 -29.37
CA ASP A 352 -7.38 -10.07 -30.70
C ASP A 352 -6.65 -11.42 -30.69
N VAL A 353 -5.60 -11.57 -29.87
CA VAL A 353 -4.92 -12.87 -29.67
C VAL A 353 -5.83 -13.85 -28.94
N GLU A 354 -6.56 -13.39 -27.92
CA GLU A 354 -7.57 -14.22 -27.25
C GLU A 354 -8.62 -14.72 -28.26
N MET A 355 -9.07 -13.85 -29.18
CA MET A 355 -10.04 -14.19 -30.21
C MET A 355 -9.50 -15.25 -31.20
N GLU A 356 -8.25 -15.11 -31.64
CA GLU A 356 -7.58 -16.07 -32.53
C GLU A 356 -7.37 -17.43 -31.87
N GLN A 357 -6.83 -17.45 -30.64
CA GLN A 357 -6.63 -18.69 -29.86
C GLN A 357 -7.95 -19.42 -29.60
N ALA A 358 -9.01 -18.67 -29.32
CA ALA A 358 -10.35 -19.21 -29.16
C ALA A 358 -10.97 -19.73 -30.46
N GLY A 359 -10.65 -19.11 -31.61
CA GLY A 359 -11.11 -19.54 -32.93
C GLY A 359 -10.45 -20.83 -33.43
N GLY A 360 -9.19 -21.07 -33.05
CA GLY A 360 -8.44 -22.30 -33.40
C GLY A 360 -8.65 -23.48 -32.45
N ALA A 361 -9.20 -23.25 -31.25
CA ALA A 361 -9.39 -24.29 -30.25
C ALA A 361 -10.70 -25.07 -30.47
N SER A 362 -10.60 -26.41 -30.53
CA SER A 362 -11.76 -27.32 -30.52
C SER A 362 -12.48 -27.38 -29.16
N CYS A 363 -11.98 -26.65 -28.16
CA CYS A 363 -12.48 -26.65 -26.79
C CYS A 363 -13.55 -25.57 -26.59
N PHE A 364 -14.75 -25.98 -26.18
CA PHE A 364 -15.89 -25.10 -25.87
C PHE A 364 -15.55 -23.93 -24.92
N PHE A 365 -14.65 -24.17 -23.95
CA PHE A 365 -14.21 -23.14 -22.99
C PHE A 365 -13.35 -22.02 -23.58
N ALA A 366 -12.70 -22.25 -24.72
CA ALA A 366 -11.94 -21.21 -25.41
C ALA A 366 -12.90 -20.33 -26.24
N GLN A 367 -13.89 -20.93 -26.90
CA GLN A 367 -14.90 -20.20 -27.68
C GLN A 367 -15.79 -19.26 -26.85
N THR A 368 -16.02 -19.57 -25.57
CA THR A 368 -16.78 -18.69 -24.66
C THR A 368 -15.99 -17.47 -24.17
N ARG A 369 -14.67 -17.43 -24.38
CA ARG A 369 -13.81 -16.29 -24.01
C ARG A 369 -13.67 -15.24 -25.11
N GLN A 370 -14.22 -15.45 -26.29
CA GLN A 370 -14.11 -14.49 -27.38
C GLN A 370 -14.82 -13.17 -27.01
N ARG A 371 -14.09 -12.07 -27.16
CA ARG A 371 -14.59 -10.71 -26.95
C ARG A 371 -14.42 -9.90 -28.23
N MET A 372 -15.35 -8.97 -28.46
CA MET A 372 -15.25 -7.97 -29.50
C MET A 372 -14.05 -7.07 -29.24
N VAL A 373 -13.17 -6.97 -30.22
CA VAL A 373 -12.02 -6.07 -30.17
C VAL A 373 -12.50 -4.64 -30.41
N LEU A 374 -12.35 -3.79 -29.40
CA LEU A 374 -12.53 -2.35 -29.51
C LEU A 374 -11.18 -1.67 -29.29
N ASP A 375 -10.56 -1.24 -30.39
CA ASP A 375 -9.28 -0.55 -30.33
C ASP A 375 -9.42 0.86 -29.73
N GLY A 376 -8.29 1.48 -29.37
CA GLY A 376 -8.30 2.80 -28.72
C GLY A 376 -8.97 3.89 -29.58
N VAL A 377 -8.91 3.80 -30.90
CA VAL A 377 -9.52 4.75 -31.82
C VAL A 377 -11.04 4.60 -31.84
N THR A 378 -11.52 3.36 -31.90
CA THR A 378 -12.95 3.02 -31.87
C THR A 378 -13.58 3.42 -30.54
N LEU A 379 -12.92 3.14 -29.41
CA LEU A 379 -13.40 3.53 -28.08
C LEU A 379 -13.59 5.06 -27.95
N ALA A 380 -12.68 5.84 -28.53
CA ALA A 380 -12.76 7.29 -28.53
C ALA A 380 -13.85 7.81 -29.47
N ASN A 381 -13.91 7.32 -30.71
CA ASN A 381 -14.89 7.76 -31.71
C ASN A 381 -16.33 7.43 -31.33
N LEU A 382 -16.54 6.34 -30.58
CA LEU A 382 -17.86 5.94 -30.07
C LEU A 382 -18.17 6.54 -28.69
N GLU A 383 -17.27 7.36 -28.13
CA GLU A 383 -17.41 8.01 -26.82
C GLU A 383 -17.83 7.04 -25.71
N ILE A 384 -17.21 5.85 -25.68
CA ILE A 384 -17.61 4.78 -24.75
C ILE A 384 -17.24 5.13 -23.32
N LEU A 385 -16.01 5.62 -23.11
CA LEU A 385 -15.44 5.88 -21.79
C LEU A 385 -15.24 7.37 -21.50
N GLN A 386 -14.91 8.14 -22.52
CA GLN A 386 -14.58 9.56 -22.43
C GLN A 386 -15.13 10.26 -23.67
N ASN A 387 -15.57 11.50 -23.50
CA ASN A 387 -16.04 12.33 -24.60
C ASN A 387 -14.88 13.01 -25.33
N SER A 388 -15.12 13.43 -26.57
CA SER A 388 -14.10 14.07 -27.42
C SER A 388 -13.93 15.56 -27.13
N SER A 389 -14.90 16.18 -26.44
CA SER A 389 -14.96 17.64 -26.26
C SER A 389 -14.29 18.13 -24.98
N THR A 390 -14.48 17.44 -23.85
CA THR A 390 -13.93 17.80 -22.54
C THR A 390 -12.95 16.76 -21.98
N GLY A 391 -12.85 15.58 -22.59
CA GLY A 391 -12.07 14.44 -22.07
C GLY A 391 -12.67 13.83 -20.80
N GLY A 392 -13.89 14.22 -20.43
CA GLY A 392 -14.61 13.76 -19.25
C GLY A 392 -15.58 12.61 -19.55
N PRO A 393 -16.22 12.05 -18.51
CA PRO A 393 -17.23 11.01 -18.67
C PRO A 393 -18.59 11.53 -19.16
N GLU A 394 -18.80 12.84 -19.20
CA GLU A 394 -20.10 13.45 -19.56
C GLU A 394 -20.48 13.14 -21.02
N GLY A 395 -21.69 12.65 -21.24
CA GLY A 395 -22.23 12.30 -22.56
C GLY A 395 -21.74 10.95 -23.10
N THR A 396 -21.02 10.16 -22.29
CA THR A 396 -20.48 8.86 -22.70
C THR A 396 -21.47 7.72 -22.55
N LEU A 397 -21.21 6.60 -23.25
CA LEU A 397 -21.99 5.38 -23.06
C LEU A 397 -21.89 4.84 -21.63
N LEU A 398 -20.69 4.89 -21.02
CA LEU A 398 -20.48 4.47 -19.64
C LEU A 398 -21.33 5.29 -18.67
N GLU A 399 -21.35 6.61 -18.77
CA GLU A 399 -22.19 7.45 -17.91
C GLU A 399 -23.67 7.12 -18.09
N ARG A 400 -24.11 6.91 -19.33
CA ARG A 400 -25.51 6.61 -19.63
C ARG A 400 -25.97 5.26 -19.04
N LEU A 401 -25.09 4.27 -18.99
CA LEU A 401 -25.39 2.91 -18.53
C LEU A 401 -25.06 2.66 -17.05
N ASP A 402 -24.18 3.45 -16.44
CA ASP A 402 -23.77 3.24 -15.04
C ASP A 402 -24.89 3.59 -14.05
N THR A 403 -25.67 2.57 -13.72
CA THR A 403 -26.58 2.55 -12.57
C THR A 403 -26.08 1.61 -11.46
N CYS A 404 -24.79 1.26 -11.47
CA CYS A 404 -24.22 0.33 -10.50
C CYS A 404 -24.20 0.96 -9.10
N CYS A 405 -24.64 0.19 -8.10
CA CYS A 405 -24.69 0.65 -6.70
C CYS A 405 -23.32 0.54 -6.00
N THR A 406 -22.44 -0.37 -6.44
CA THR A 406 -21.16 -0.66 -5.78
C THR A 406 -19.96 -0.16 -6.60
N PRO A 407 -18.87 0.29 -5.97
CA PRO A 407 -17.66 0.74 -6.68
C PRO A 407 -17.00 -0.35 -7.54
N PHE A 408 -16.93 -1.59 -7.05
CA PHE A 408 -16.40 -2.72 -7.82
C PHE A 408 -17.32 -3.10 -8.99
N GLY A 409 -18.64 -2.95 -8.84
CA GLY A 409 -19.59 -3.10 -9.95
C GLY A 409 -19.35 -2.06 -11.06
N LYS A 410 -19.07 -0.80 -10.70
CA LYS A 410 -18.71 0.26 -11.67
C LYS A 410 -17.42 -0.05 -12.44
N ARG A 411 -16.41 -0.60 -11.77
CA ARG A 411 -15.16 -1.03 -12.42
C ARG A 411 -15.40 -2.20 -13.36
N LEU A 412 -16.21 -3.18 -12.94
CA LEU A 412 -16.56 -4.33 -13.77
C LEU A 412 -17.37 -3.92 -15.02
N LEU A 413 -18.33 -3.00 -14.87
CA LEU A 413 -19.11 -2.47 -16.00
C LEU A 413 -18.20 -1.82 -17.04
N LYS A 414 -17.23 -1.00 -16.60
CA LYS A 414 -16.23 -0.41 -17.51
C LYS A 414 -15.51 -1.50 -18.30
N GLN A 415 -15.04 -2.56 -17.65
CA GLN A 415 -14.36 -3.68 -18.32
C GLN A 415 -15.26 -4.38 -19.34
N TRP A 416 -16.53 -4.59 -19.01
CA TRP A 416 -17.50 -5.20 -19.94
C TRP A 416 -17.77 -4.34 -21.17
N LEU A 417 -17.81 -3.01 -21.02
CA LEU A 417 -17.98 -2.10 -22.15
C LEU A 417 -16.73 -2.02 -23.04
N CYS A 418 -15.53 -2.16 -22.48
CA CYS A 418 -14.28 -2.14 -23.25
C CYS A 418 -14.07 -3.41 -24.08
N ALA A 419 -14.61 -4.55 -23.62
CA ALA A 419 -14.48 -5.83 -24.30
C ALA A 419 -15.81 -6.61 -24.26
N PRO A 420 -16.80 -6.24 -25.09
CA PRO A 420 -18.08 -6.93 -25.18
C PRO A 420 -17.92 -8.41 -25.55
N LEU A 421 -18.84 -9.27 -25.13
CA LEU A 421 -18.83 -10.68 -25.54
C LEU A 421 -19.24 -10.81 -27.02
N CYS A 422 -18.68 -11.81 -27.72
CA CYS A 422 -19.15 -12.18 -29.06
C CYS A 422 -19.59 -13.65 -29.18
N ASN A 423 -19.55 -14.41 -28.08
CA ASN A 423 -20.10 -15.77 -28.02
C ASN A 423 -21.64 -15.73 -27.84
N PRO A 424 -22.44 -16.28 -28.77
CA PRO A 424 -23.90 -16.23 -28.67
C PRO A 424 -24.47 -16.87 -27.40
N SER A 425 -23.89 -17.98 -26.93
CA SER A 425 -24.35 -18.65 -25.70
C SER A 425 -24.09 -17.79 -24.46
N SER A 426 -22.92 -17.14 -24.38
CA SER A 426 -22.60 -16.24 -23.25
C SER A 426 -23.40 -14.93 -23.29
N ILE A 427 -23.74 -14.44 -24.49
CA ILE A 427 -24.65 -13.29 -24.65
C ILE A 427 -26.06 -13.69 -24.22
N GLY A 428 -26.56 -14.83 -24.70
CA GLY A 428 -27.86 -15.39 -24.30
C GLY A 428 -27.97 -15.54 -22.78
N ASP A 429 -26.95 -16.13 -22.15
CA ASP A 429 -26.91 -16.31 -20.69
C ASP A 429 -26.98 -14.99 -19.90
N ARG A 430 -26.45 -13.88 -20.44
CA ARG A 430 -26.59 -12.53 -19.85
C ARG A 430 -27.97 -11.93 -20.09
N LEU A 431 -28.59 -12.19 -21.24
CA LEU A 431 -29.96 -11.76 -21.53
C LEU A 431 -30.95 -12.51 -20.63
N ASP A 432 -30.76 -13.82 -20.48
CA ASP A 432 -31.52 -14.64 -19.54
C ASP A 432 -31.38 -14.10 -18.12
N ALA A 433 -30.18 -13.68 -17.70
CA ALA A 433 -29.97 -13.10 -16.37
C ALA A 433 -30.75 -11.78 -16.17
N LEU A 434 -30.89 -10.98 -17.22
CA LEU A 434 -31.70 -9.76 -17.18
C LEU A 434 -33.19 -10.09 -17.09
N GLU A 435 -33.67 -11.06 -17.86
CA GLU A 435 -35.07 -11.52 -17.82
C GLU A 435 -35.41 -12.13 -16.45
N ASP A 436 -34.52 -12.95 -15.89
CA ASP A 436 -34.63 -13.54 -14.56
C ASP A 436 -34.80 -12.44 -13.47
N LEU A 437 -33.96 -11.40 -13.53
CA LEU A 437 -34.04 -10.25 -12.60
C LEU A 437 -35.32 -9.42 -12.82
N MET A 438 -35.74 -9.22 -14.06
CA MET A 438 -37.00 -8.54 -14.40
C MET A 438 -38.23 -9.34 -13.93
N GLY A 439 -38.12 -10.67 -13.88
CA GLY A 439 -39.13 -11.58 -13.34
C GLY A 439 -39.28 -11.56 -11.81
N ALA A 440 -38.29 -11.02 -11.08
CA ALA A 440 -38.27 -10.94 -9.63
C ALA A 440 -38.09 -9.49 -9.10
N PRO A 441 -39.00 -8.55 -9.42
CA PRO A 441 -38.80 -7.12 -9.15
C PRO A 441 -38.75 -6.76 -7.65
N SER A 442 -39.46 -7.51 -6.79
CA SER A 442 -39.41 -7.30 -5.33
C SER A 442 -38.03 -7.59 -4.77
N GLN A 443 -37.46 -8.76 -5.10
CA GLN A 443 -36.14 -9.18 -4.67
C GLN A 443 -35.07 -8.26 -5.25
N ALA A 444 -35.17 -7.89 -6.53
CA ALA A 444 -34.24 -6.97 -7.18
C ALA A 444 -34.20 -5.60 -6.48
N THR A 445 -35.35 -5.07 -6.04
CA THR A 445 -35.43 -3.79 -5.32
C THR A 445 -34.76 -3.90 -3.95
N GLU A 446 -35.08 -4.95 -3.19
CA GLU A 446 -34.51 -5.17 -1.86
C GLU A 446 -32.99 -5.37 -1.90
N VAL A 447 -32.51 -6.19 -2.84
CA VAL A 447 -31.08 -6.40 -3.09
C VAL A 447 -30.40 -5.10 -3.50
N THR A 448 -31.03 -4.28 -4.34
CA THR A 448 -30.49 -2.97 -4.74
C THR A 448 -30.26 -2.07 -3.53
N ASP A 449 -31.19 -2.06 -2.57
CA ASP A 449 -31.07 -1.24 -1.36
C ASP A 449 -29.99 -1.78 -0.40
N LEU A 450 -29.71 -3.08 -0.39
CA LEU A 450 -28.58 -3.66 0.30
C LEU A 450 -27.25 -3.36 -0.39
N LEU A 451 -27.19 -3.46 -1.73
CA LEU A 451 -25.99 -3.15 -2.51
C LEU A 451 -25.52 -1.70 -2.31
N LYS A 452 -26.45 -0.74 -2.17
CA LYS A 452 -26.10 0.68 -1.86
C LYS A 452 -25.39 0.85 -0.52
N LYS A 453 -25.53 -0.08 0.41
CA LYS A 453 -24.88 -0.05 1.73
C LYS A 453 -23.46 -0.62 1.68
N LEU A 454 -23.10 -1.35 0.63
CA LEU A 454 -21.79 -2.00 0.54
C LEU A 454 -20.68 -0.97 0.31
N PRO A 455 -19.59 -1.02 1.09
CA PRO A 455 -18.42 -0.21 0.82
C PRO A 455 -17.63 -0.76 -0.39
N ASP A 456 -16.55 -0.07 -0.76
CA ASP A 456 -15.59 -0.59 -1.75
C ASP A 456 -14.78 -1.76 -1.16
N LEU A 457 -15.38 -2.95 -1.11
CA LEU A 457 -14.81 -4.12 -0.46
C LEU A 457 -13.48 -4.55 -1.07
N GLU A 458 -13.30 -4.48 -2.40
CA GLU A 458 -12.02 -4.83 -3.04
C GLU A 458 -10.87 -3.98 -2.51
N ARG A 459 -11.06 -2.65 -2.41
CA ARG A 459 -10.04 -1.75 -1.85
C ARG A 459 -9.89 -1.94 -0.34
N LEU A 460 -10.99 -2.17 0.39
CA LEU A 460 -10.92 -2.43 1.84
C LEU A 460 -10.11 -3.70 2.15
N LEU A 461 -10.27 -4.77 1.37
CA LEU A 461 -9.49 -5.99 1.53
C LEU A 461 -7.98 -5.73 1.32
N SER A 462 -7.62 -4.97 0.28
CA SER A 462 -6.22 -4.58 0.05
C SER A 462 -5.67 -3.74 1.22
N LYS A 463 -6.46 -2.81 1.78
CA LYS A 463 -6.07 -2.06 2.98
C LYS A 463 -5.88 -2.96 4.19
N ILE A 464 -6.79 -3.89 4.44
CA ILE A 464 -6.70 -4.83 5.57
C ILE A 464 -5.45 -5.70 5.44
N HIS A 465 -5.15 -6.19 4.24
CA HIS A 465 -3.92 -6.92 3.95
C HIS A 465 -2.67 -6.10 4.26
N SER A 466 -2.58 -4.85 3.75
CA SER A 466 -1.47 -3.94 4.02
C SER A 466 -1.27 -3.65 5.52
N MET A 467 -2.33 -3.67 6.31
CA MET A 467 -2.26 -3.51 7.78
C MET A 467 -1.82 -4.77 8.51
N GLY A 468 -2.11 -5.95 7.96
CA GLY A 468 -1.87 -7.24 8.61
C GLY A 468 -0.59 -7.95 8.20
N THR A 469 0.04 -7.58 7.07
CA THR A 469 1.21 -8.32 6.57
C THR A 469 2.43 -8.20 7.49
N PRO A 470 2.97 -9.32 8.03
CA PRO A 470 4.19 -9.32 8.84
C PRO A 470 5.44 -8.90 8.07
N LEU A 471 5.48 -9.05 6.74
CA LEU A 471 6.64 -8.63 5.92
C LEU A 471 6.95 -7.14 6.10
N LYS A 472 5.91 -6.30 6.19
CA LYS A 472 6.05 -4.87 6.48
C LYS A 472 6.53 -4.60 7.90
N GLY A 473 6.26 -5.49 8.85
CA GLY A 473 6.65 -5.31 10.26
C GLY A 473 8.15 -5.41 10.52
N GLN A 474 8.89 -6.19 9.72
CA GLN A 474 10.27 -6.59 10.05
C GLN A 474 11.28 -5.43 9.93
N ASP A 475 11.39 -4.80 8.76
CA ASP A 475 12.42 -3.78 8.50
C ASP A 475 11.89 -2.47 7.92
N HIS A 476 10.59 -2.37 7.63
CA HIS A 476 10.01 -1.21 6.96
C HIS A 476 10.11 0.07 7.83
N PRO A 477 10.57 1.22 7.31
CA PRO A 477 10.71 2.45 8.09
C PRO A 477 9.42 2.92 8.76
N ASP A 478 8.27 2.66 8.14
CA ASP A 478 6.94 3.00 8.67
C ASP A 478 6.57 2.24 9.95
N SER A 479 7.14 1.05 10.21
CA SER A 479 6.88 0.31 11.47
C SER A 479 7.55 0.97 12.68
N ARG A 480 8.60 1.78 12.44
CA ARG A 480 9.33 2.54 13.47
C ARG A 480 8.91 4.01 13.53
N ALA A 481 7.97 4.43 12.69
CA ALA A 481 7.53 5.82 12.62
C ALA A 481 6.79 6.23 13.91
N ILE A 482 7.19 7.36 14.48
CA ILE A 482 6.55 7.92 15.67
C ILE A 482 5.37 8.80 15.25
N LEU A 483 4.16 8.24 15.36
CA LEU A 483 2.90 8.92 15.04
C LEU A 483 2.25 9.52 16.30
N TYR A 484 1.78 10.76 16.23
CA TYR A 484 1.18 11.46 17.36
C TYR A 484 -0.35 11.30 17.42
N GLU A 485 -0.98 10.83 16.34
CA GLU A 485 -2.44 10.61 16.24
C GLU A 485 -2.81 9.12 16.21
N GLU A 486 -2.02 8.26 16.87
CA GLU A 486 -2.17 6.81 16.86
C GLU A 486 -3.59 6.35 17.20
N VAL A 487 -4.21 6.91 18.24
CA VAL A 487 -5.59 6.58 18.64
C VAL A 487 -6.58 6.85 17.49
N THR A 488 -6.40 7.94 16.75
CA THR A 488 -7.24 8.28 15.59
C THR A 488 -7.06 7.24 14.49
N TYR A 489 -5.82 6.85 14.20
CA TYR A 489 -5.55 5.84 13.19
C TYR A 489 -6.08 4.48 13.60
N SER A 490 -5.87 4.02 14.84
CA SER A 490 -6.38 2.75 15.33
C SER A 490 -7.91 2.69 15.24
N LYS A 491 -8.63 3.77 15.56
CA LYS A 491 -10.08 3.85 15.34
C LYS A 491 -10.47 3.72 13.87
N ARG A 492 -9.74 4.35 12.95
CA ARG A 492 -9.97 4.22 11.50
C ARG A 492 -9.72 2.79 11.01
N LYS A 493 -8.61 2.15 11.42
CA LYS A 493 -8.31 0.76 11.08
C LYS A 493 -9.44 -0.19 11.51
N ILE A 494 -9.91 -0.03 12.75
CA ILE A 494 -11.02 -0.82 13.29
C ILE A 494 -12.31 -0.53 12.54
N ALA A 495 -12.59 0.73 12.21
CA ALA A 495 -13.77 1.09 11.44
C ALA A 495 -13.77 0.45 10.04
N ASP A 496 -12.63 0.45 9.34
CA ASP A 496 -12.46 -0.19 8.03
C ASP A 496 -12.64 -1.71 8.12
N PHE A 497 -12.07 -2.36 9.15
CA PHE A 497 -12.23 -3.79 9.40
C PHE A 497 -13.69 -4.18 9.68
N LEU A 498 -14.36 -3.44 10.57
CA LEU A 498 -15.77 -3.68 10.87
C LEU A 498 -16.66 -3.39 9.65
N ALA A 499 -16.34 -2.39 8.83
CA ALA A 499 -17.07 -2.11 7.59
C ALA A 499 -16.96 -3.27 6.59
N ALA A 500 -15.80 -3.92 6.50
CA ALA A 500 -15.64 -5.12 5.69
C ALA A 500 -16.50 -6.29 6.20
N LEU A 501 -16.49 -6.56 7.51
CA LEU A 501 -17.32 -7.61 8.12
C LEU A 501 -18.82 -7.36 7.89
N GLU A 502 -19.30 -6.14 8.09
CA GLU A 502 -20.69 -5.78 7.84
C GLU A 502 -21.04 -5.85 6.34
N GLY A 503 -20.10 -5.52 5.46
CA GLY A 503 -20.26 -5.71 4.02
C GLY A 503 -20.48 -7.19 3.64
N PHE A 504 -19.69 -8.10 4.22
CA PHE A 504 -19.87 -9.54 3.99
C PHE A 504 -21.17 -10.10 4.61
N LYS A 505 -21.62 -9.58 5.76
CA LYS A 505 -22.94 -9.92 6.31
C LYS A 505 -24.07 -9.47 5.40
N THR A 506 -23.96 -8.26 4.86
CA THR A 506 -24.93 -7.71 3.88
C THR A 506 -24.94 -8.56 2.60
N MET A 507 -23.79 -9.04 2.13
CA MET A 507 -23.73 -9.99 1.00
C MET A 507 -24.46 -11.29 1.30
N LYS A 508 -24.31 -11.84 2.51
CA LYS A 508 -25.05 -13.02 2.92
C LYS A 508 -26.56 -12.80 2.94
N GLU A 509 -27.01 -11.64 3.41
CA GLU A 509 -28.42 -11.24 3.38
C GLU A 509 -28.96 -11.20 1.92
N ILE A 510 -28.18 -10.62 1.00
CA ILE A 510 -28.50 -10.61 -0.44
C ILE A 510 -28.72 -12.04 -0.96
N LEU A 511 -27.84 -12.99 -0.61
CA LEU A 511 -28.00 -14.39 -1.05
C LEU A 511 -29.28 -15.00 -0.50
N SER A 512 -29.61 -14.77 0.77
CA SER A 512 -30.83 -15.30 1.38
C SER A 512 -32.13 -14.75 0.76
N ILE A 513 -32.09 -13.54 0.21
CA ILE A 513 -33.23 -12.93 -0.51
C ILE A 513 -33.37 -13.54 -1.92
N MET A 514 -32.25 -13.88 -2.55
CA MET A 514 -32.22 -14.41 -3.92
C MET A 514 -32.42 -15.93 -3.98
N GLU A 515 -32.06 -16.67 -2.93
CA GLU A 515 -32.17 -18.12 -2.85
C GLU A 515 -33.57 -18.66 -3.22
N PRO A 516 -34.70 -18.12 -2.74
CA PRO A 516 -36.03 -18.65 -3.06
C PRO A 516 -36.43 -18.53 -4.53
N VAL A 517 -35.82 -17.59 -5.28
CA VAL A 517 -36.09 -17.38 -6.70
C VAL A 517 -35.01 -17.99 -7.60
N ALA A 518 -33.86 -18.37 -7.03
CA ALA A 518 -32.70 -18.84 -7.77
C ALA A 518 -32.92 -20.17 -8.51
N GLU A 519 -33.75 -21.07 -7.98
CA GLU A 519 -34.10 -22.32 -8.68
C GLU A 519 -34.88 -22.08 -9.99
N GLY A 520 -35.60 -20.96 -10.08
CA GLY A 520 -36.38 -20.59 -11.26
C GLY A 520 -35.58 -19.89 -12.36
N PHE A 521 -34.33 -19.49 -12.07
CA PHE A 521 -33.50 -18.74 -13.00
C PHE A 521 -33.02 -19.61 -14.17
N GLN A 522 -33.21 -19.10 -15.38
CA GLN A 522 -32.73 -19.75 -16.61
C GLN A 522 -31.23 -19.54 -16.77
N SER A 523 -30.73 -18.35 -16.41
CA SER A 523 -29.31 -18.01 -16.51
C SER A 523 -28.44 -18.87 -15.61
N LYS A 524 -27.40 -19.45 -16.20
CA LYS A 524 -26.33 -20.12 -15.47
C LYS A 524 -25.48 -19.11 -14.70
N LEU A 525 -25.12 -17.98 -15.31
CA LEU A 525 -24.37 -16.93 -14.64
C LEU A 525 -25.10 -16.44 -13.39
N MET A 526 -26.41 -16.20 -13.49
CA MET A 526 -27.19 -15.68 -12.36
C MET A 526 -27.24 -16.68 -11.21
N ARG A 527 -27.51 -17.95 -11.49
CA ARG A 527 -27.47 -19.04 -10.49
C ARG A 527 -26.09 -19.16 -9.84
N GLN A 528 -25.02 -19.07 -10.62
CA GLN A 528 -23.64 -19.15 -10.12
C GLN A 528 -23.31 -18.05 -9.09
N VAL A 529 -23.76 -16.81 -9.31
CA VAL A 529 -23.39 -15.68 -8.45
C VAL A 529 -24.25 -15.55 -7.19
N VAL A 530 -25.46 -16.13 -7.16
CA VAL A 530 -26.37 -16.06 -6.00
C VAL A 530 -26.47 -17.34 -5.18
N LEU A 531 -25.94 -18.47 -5.68
CA LEU A 531 -25.97 -19.74 -4.96
C LEU A 531 -24.62 -20.04 -4.30
N LEU A 532 -24.69 -20.67 -3.12
CA LEU A 532 -23.53 -21.13 -2.38
C LEU A 532 -22.92 -22.37 -3.02
N LYS A 533 -21.59 -22.38 -3.13
CA LYS A 533 -20.79 -23.50 -3.67
C LYS A 533 -20.94 -24.80 -2.88
N THR A 534 -21.24 -24.71 -1.58
CA THR A 534 -21.37 -25.86 -0.68
C THR A 534 -22.72 -26.57 -0.79
N GLU A 535 -23.75 -25.84 -1.23
CA GLU A 535 -25.14 -26.33 -1.23
C GLU A 535 -25.61 -26.71 -2.62
N ASN A 536 -25.03 -26.09 -3.66
CA ASN A 536 -25.41 -26.27 -5.05
C ASN A 536 -24.16 -26.51 -5.90
N GLU A 537 -24.17 -27.55 -6.75
CA GLU A 537 -23.05 -27.83 -7.68
C GLU A 537 -22.80 -26.69 -8.67
N ASP A 538 -23.86 -25.94 -9.02
CA ASP A 538 -23.81 -24.78 -9.90
C ASP A 538 -23.42 -23.48 -9.16
N GLY A 539 -23.29 -23.46 -7.84
CA GLY A 539 -22.98 -22.26 -7.06
C GLY A 539 -21.49 -21.90 -7.05
N LEU A 540 -21.15 -20.60 -7.15
CA LEU A 540 -19.77 -20.11 -7.04
C LEU A 540 -19.54 -19.26 -5.78
N PHE A 541 -20.59 -18.80 -5.09
CA PHE A 541 -20.41 -17.95 -3.92
C PHE A 541 -19.86 -18.77 -2.72
N PRO A 542 -18.81 -18.30 -2.02
CA PRO A 542 -18.25 -19.03 -0.88
C PRO A 542 -19.13 -18.92 0.38
N ASP A 543 -19.25 -19.99 1.17
CA ASP A 543 -19.91 -19.88 2.48
C ASP A 543 -19.00 -19.18 3.51
N LEU A 544 -19.31 -17.92 3.78
CA LEU A 544 -18.60 -17.08 4.75
C LEU A 544 -19.19 -17.18 6.16
N SER A 545 -20.26 -17.95 6.37
CA SER A 545 -20.98 -18.02 7.65
C SER A 545 -20.13 -18.46 8.83
N PRO A 546 -19.25 -19.48 8.72
CA PRO A 546 -18.41 -19.91 9.84
C PRO A 546 -17.44 -18.80 10.27
N GLU A 547 -16.80 -18.14 9.31
CA GLU A 547 -15.81 -17.10 9.57
C GLU A 547 -16.45 -15.83 10.13
N LEU A 548 -17.62 -15.42 9.62
CA LEU A 548 -18.36 -14.28 10.17
C LEU A 548 -18.80 -14.52 11.63
N LYS A 549 -19.29 -15.72 11.95
CA LYS A 549 -19.64 -16.10 13.34
C LYS A 549 -18.43 -16.09 14.27
N ARG A 550 -17.26 -16.52 13.76
CA ARG A 550 -16.00 -16.46 14.49
C ARG A 550 -15.65 -15.01 14.85
N TRP A 551 -15.76 -14.08 13.89
CA TRP A 551 -15.46 -12.66 14.14
C TRP A 551 -16.49 -11.92 14.99
N ASP A 552 -17.77 -12.31 14.94
CA ASP A 552 -18.80 -11.79 15.84
C ASP A 552 -18.53 -12.11 17.31
N THR A 553 -17.90 -13.26 17.57
CA THR A 553 -17.58 -13.70 18.92
C THR A 553 -16.17 -13.33 19.36
N ALA A 554 -15.30 -12.90 18.45
CA ALA A 554 -13.89 -12.62 18.68
C ALA A 554 -13.62 -11.53 19.74
N PHE A 555 -14.33 -10.40 19.65
CA PHE A 555 -14.14 -9.23 20.53
C PHE A 555 -15.41 -8.38 20.58
N ASP A 556 -15.46 -7.39 21.46
CA ASP A 556 -16.56 -6.42 21.53
C ASP A 556 -16.40 -5.33 20.47
N HIS A 557 -17.21 -5.39 19.42
CA HIS A 557 -17.13 -4.46 18.28
C HIS A 557 -17.46 -3.00 18.66
N GLN A 558 -18.42 -2.77 19.56
CA GLN A 558 -18.82 -1.42 19.98
C GLN A 558 -17.76 -0.78 20.86
N LYS A 559 -17.21 -1.57 21.78
CA LYS A 559 -16.08 -1.13 22.60
C LYS A 559 -14.86 -0.84 21.73
N ALA A 560 -14.50 -1.74 20.80
CA ALA A 560 -13.37 -1.53 19.89
C ALA A 560 -13.52 -0.25 19.04
N ARG A 561 -14.73 0.03 18.54
CA ARG A 561 -15.02 1.23 17.76
C ARG A 561 -14.86 2.54 18.55
N THR A 562 -15.23 2.51 19.84
CA THR A 562 -15.18 3.71 20.69
C THR A 562 -13.79 3.95 21.29
N THR A 563 -13.12 2.90 21.75
CA THR A 563 -11.80 2.98 22.38
C THR A 563 -10.67 3.07 21.36
N GLY A 564 -10.83 2.47 20.18
CA GLY A 564 -9.74 2.28 19.22
C GLY A 564 -8.84 1.10 19.55
N VAL A 565 -9.26 0.22 20.48
CA VAL A 565 -8.48 -0.92 20.98
C VAL A 565 -9.31 -2.19 20.87
N ILE A 566 -8.79 -3.17 20.16
CA ILE A 566 -9.36 -4.52 20.11
C ILE A 566 -8.90 -5.26 21.37
N THR A 567 -9.84 -5.85 22.09
CA THR A 567 -9.54 -6.76 23.21
C THR A 567 -10.15 -8.12 22.85
N PRO A 568 -9.33 -9.08 22.39
CA PRO A 568 -9.79 -10.44 22.11
C PRO A 568 -10.46 -11.04 23.34
N LYS A 569 -11.49 -11.86 23.13
CA LYS A 569 -12.02 -12.73 24.19
C LYS A 569 -11.03 -13.85 24.47
N ALA A 570 -11.00 -14.31 25.73
CA ALA A 570 -10.15 -15.42 26.14
C ALA A 570 -10.40 -16.66 25.28
N GLY A 571 -9.32 -17.30 24.83
CA GLY A 571 -9.30 -18.46 23.96
C GLY A 571 -9.35 -18.14 22.47
N PHE A 572 -9.51 -16.88 22.07
CA PHE A 572 -9.53 -16.49 20.65
C PHE A 572 -8.12 -16.41 20.05
N ASP A 573 -7.19 -15.86 20.82
CA ASP A 573 -5.78 -15.70 20.45
C ASP A 573 -4.89 -16.22 21.60
N PRO A 574 -4.32 -17.43 21.45
CA PRO A 574 -3.48 -18.03 22.48
C PRO A 574 -2.23 -17.22 22.82
N GLU A 575 -1.65 -16.50 21.84
CA GLU A 575 -0.45 -15.69 22.06
C GLU A 575 -0.80 -14.45 22.88
N TYR A 576 -1.91 -13.79 22.56
CA TYR A 576 -2.45 -12.67 23.34
C TYR A 576 -2.81 -13.11 24.77
N ASP A 577 -3.45 -14.27 24.93
CA ASP A 577 -3.80 -14.80 26.25
C ASP A 577 -2.55 -15.11 27.09
N GLN A 578 -1.51 -15.67 26.46
CA GLN A 578 -0.23 -15.91 27.10
C GLN A 578 0.42 -14.60 27.55
N ALA A 579 0.41 -13.58 26.69
CA ALA A 579 0.94 -12.26 27.02
C ALA A 579 0.18 -11.61 28.18
N LEU A 580 -1.15 -11.69 28.18
CA LEU A 580 -1.99 -11.18 29.26
C LEU A 580 -1.73 -11.89 30.60
N ASN A 581 -1.52 -13.21 30.57
CA ASN A 581 -1.15 -13.96 31.76
C ASN A 581 0.26 -13.59 32.25
N GLY A 582 1.22 -13.43 31.33
CA GLY A 582 2.58 -12.96 31.65
C GLY A 582 2.58 -11.59 32.34
N VAL A 583 1.76 -10.64 31.87
CA VAL A 583 1.60 -9.34 32.54
C VAL A 583 1.03 -9.51 33.95
N LYS A 584 -0.02 -10.31 34.14
CA LYS A 584 -0.62 -10.57 35.45
C LYS A 584 0.36 -11.24 36.42
N ASP A 585 1.17 -12.17 35.94
CA ASP A 585 2.19 -12.84 36.74
C ASP A 585 3.27 -11.85 37.19
N CYS A 586 3.68 -10.92 36.32
CA CYS A 586 4.59 -9.84 36.68
C CYS A 586 4.00 -8.87 37.71
N GLU A 587 2.72 -8.47 37.55
CA GLU A 587 2.00 -7.64 38.52
C GLU A 587 1.91 -8.31 39.89
N LYS A 588 1.60 -9.61 39.91
CA LYS A 588 1.58 -10.42 41.14
C LYS A 588 2.97 -10.49 41.77
N GLY A 589 4.01 -10.74 40.97
CA GLY A 589 5.41 -10.76 41.44
C GLY A 589 5.85 -9.42 42.05
N LEU A 590 5.44 -8.29 41.45
CA LEU A 590 5.69 -6.96 41.98
C LEU A 590 4.93 -6.71 43.29
N GLN A 591 3.68 -7.14 43.38
CA GLN A 591 2.89 -7.01 44.60
C GLN A 591 3.48 -7.85 45.74
N GLU A 592 3.88 -9.09 45.48
CA GLU A 592 4.58 -9.94 46.44
C GLU A 592 5.93 -9.33 46.87
N TYR A 593 6.67 -8.72 45.95
CA TYR A 593 7.90 -8.00 46.26
C TYR A 593 7.64 -6.79 47.16
N LEU A 594 6.60 -6.00 46.87
CA LEU A 594 6.19 -4.86 47.70
C LEU A 594 5.86 -5.30 49.11
N ASP A 595 5.13 -6.40 49.27
CA ASP A 595 4.77 -6.93 50.58
C ASP A 595 5.97 -7.49 51.35
N ARG A 596 6.98 -8.04 50.66
CA ARG A 596 8.29 -8.36 51.26
C ARG A 596 9.01 -7.10 51.74
N GLN A 597 9.02 -6.02 50.96
CA GLN A 597 9.66 -4.76 51.36
C GLN A 597 8.90 -4.06 52.50
N LYS A 598 7.56 -4.14 52.55
CA LYS A 598 6.76 -3.68 53.69
C LYS A 598 7.18 -4.32 55.00
N LYS A 599 7.42 -5.63 54.99
CA LYS A 599 7.92 -6.36 56.15
C LYS A 599 9.36 -5.96 56.49
N ARG A 600 10.23 -5.84 55.49
CA ARG A 600 11.66 -5.52 55.66
C ARG A 600 11.90 -4.12 56.23
N LEU A 601 11.16 -3.12 55.76
CA LEU A 601 11.27 -1.72 56.19
C LEU A 601 10.39 -1.39 57.39
N GLY A 602 9.58 -2.33 57.88
CA GLY A 602 8.63 -2.11 58.97
C GLY A 602 7.54 -1.08 58.66
N CYS A 603 7.29 -0.79 57.38
CA CYS A 603 6.34 0.23 56.94
C CYS A 603 5.16 -0.42 56.19
N LYS A 604 3.93 -0.19 56.65
CA LYS A 604 2.74 -0.73 55.98
C LYS A 604 2.27 0.11 54.78
N ASN A 605 2.68 1.38 54.73
CA ASN A 605 2.19 2.38 53.77
C ASN A 605 3.06 2.48 52.50
N LEU A 606 3.85 1.46 52.17
CA LEU A 606 4.59 1.43 50.91
C LEU A 606 3.63 1.16 49.75
N SER A 607 3.79 1.95 48.69
CA SER A 607 3.04 1.81 47.44
C SER A 607 3.96 2.02 46.25
N TYR A 608 3.54 1.49 45.10
CA TYR A 608 4.16 1.80 43.84
C TYR A 608 3.63 3.12 43.29
N TRP A 609 4.52 3.90 42.68
CA TRP A 609 4.22 5.17 42.06
C TRP A 609 4.78 5.22 40.64
N GLY A 610 4.11 6.01 39.80
CA GLY A 610 4.62 6.49 38.52
C GLY A 610 3.84 6.03 37.30
N THR A 611 4.16 6.63 36.16
CA THR A 611 3.53 6.38 34.85
C THR A 611 4.59 6.20 33.78
N GLY A 612 4.23 5.53 32.68
CA GLY A 612 5.15 5.22 31.57
C GLY A 612 6.41 4.47 32.02
N ARG A 613 7.58 5.05 31.76
CA ARG A 613 8.90 4.50 32.12
C ARG A 613 9.25 4.61 33.60
N ASN A 614 8.49 5.39 34.35
CA ASN A 614 8.68 5.57 35.79
C ASN A 614 7.69 4.74 36.62
N ARG A 615 6.94 3.81 36.02
CA ARG A 615 6.01 2.93 36.73
C ARG A 615 6.74 2.06 37.76
N TYR A 616 6.01 1.66 38.79
CA TYR A 616 6.48 0.76 39.84
C TYR A 616 7.72 1.23 40.62
N GLN A 617 7.97 2.54 40.69
CA GLN A 617 8.93 3.07 41.67
C GLN A 617 8.33 2.92 43.07
N MET A 618 9.09 2.38 44.00
CA MET A 618 8.62 2.18 45.37
C MET A 618 8.68 3.51 46.13
N GLU A 619 7.52 4.04 46.52
CA GLU A 619 7.40 5.29 47.26
C GLU A 619 7.49 4.99 48.77
N VAL A 620 8.58 5.44 49.39
CA VAL A 620 8.92 5.21 50.80
C VAL A 620 8.76 6.53 51.57
N PRO A 621 8.00 6.59 52.68
CA PRO A 621 7.87 7.82 53.47
C PRO A 621 9.18 8.23 54.14
N ASP A 622 9.43 9.53 54.27
CA ASP A 622 10.61 10.08 54.99
C ASP A 622 10.64 9.70 56.49
N SER A 623 9.53 9.19 57.04
CA SER A 623 9.48 8.65 58.40
C SER A 623 10.27 7.35 58.57
N VAL A 624 10.62 6.67 57.48
CA VAL A 624 11.48 5.49 57.48
C VAL A 624 12.94 5.92 57.55
N SER A 625 13.68 5.44 58.56
CA SER A 625 15.08 5.84 58.78
C SER A 625 15.95 5.47 57.58
N GLU A 626 16.81 6.38 57.12
CA GLU A 626 17.75 6.10 56.01
C GLU A 626 18.68 4.91 56.31
N ARG A 627 18.99 4.66 57.58
CA ARG A 627 19.81 3.50 58.01
C ARG A 627 19.08 2.16 57.86
N SER A 628 17.76 2.17 57.74
CA SER A 628 16.94 0.97 57.54
C SER A 628 16.69 0.66 56.06
N VAL A 629 17.01 1.60 55.16
CA VAL A 629 16.93 1.39 53.72
C VAL A 629 18.21 0.69 53.26
N PRO A 630 18.11 -0.50 52.63
CA PRO A 630 19.28 -1.22 52.13
C PRO A 630 20.05 -0.42 51.05
N GLU A 631 21.36 -0.61 50.98
CA GLU A 631 22.23 0.06 49.97
C GLU A 631 21.88 -0.30 48.53
N GLU A 632 21.21 -1.44 48.30
CA GLU A 632 20.76 -1.89 46.98
C GLU A 632 19.59 -1.08 46.38
N TYR A 633 19.08 -0.09 47.13
CA TYR A 633 17.96 0.75 46.71
C TYR A 633 18.47 2.02 46.03
N GLU A 634 18.21 2.16 44.74
CA GLU A 634 18.60 3.34 43.98
C GLU A 634 17.52 4.41 44.04
N VAL A 635 17.85 5.61 44.52
CA VAL A 635 16.93 6.76 44.51
C VAL A 635 16.72 7.22 43.08
N ARG A 636 15.47 7.19 42.60
CA ARG A 636 15.08 7.70 41.28
C ARG A 636 14.58 9.15 41.35
N SER A 637 13.82 9.49 42.39
CA SER A 637 13.34 10.85 42.62
C SER A 637 12.97 11.09 44.08
N THR A 638 12.86 12.35 44.47
CA THR A 638 12.46 12.77 45.81
C THR A 638 11.30 13.77 45.73
N LYS A 639 10.38 13.67 46.69
CA LYS A 639 9.27 14.60 46.90
C LYS A 639 9.21 14.91 48.40
N LYS A 640 8.76 16.10 48.78
CA LYS A 640 8.62 16.44 50.21
C LYS A 640 7.76 15.38 50.93
N GLY A 641 8.34 14.67 51.90
CA GLY A 641 7.70 13.60 52.66
C GLY A 641 7.92 12.18 52.11
N TRP A 642 8.51 12.01 50.92
CA TRP A 642 8.63 10.72 50.24
C TRP A 642 9.89 10.60 49.38
N LYS A 643 10.55 9.45 49.42
CA LYS A 643 11.64 9.08 48.51
C LYS A 643 11.22 7.91 47.64
N ARG A 644 11.54 7.98 46.34
CA ARG A 644 11.17 6.95 45.36
C ARG A 644 12.39 6.15 44.97
N TYR A 645 12.31 4.85 45.21
CA TYR A 645 13.40 3.92 44.99
C TYR A 645 13.06 2.93 43.87
N SER A 646 14.10 2.50 43.18
CA SER A 646 14.09 1.36 42.26
C SER A 646 15.11 0.34 42.77
N THR A 647 14.77 -0.94 42.66
CA THR A 647 15.70 -2.03 42.98
C THR A 647 15.92 -2.88 41.73
N LYS A 648 17.02 -3.63 41.68
CA LYS A 648 17.30 -4.53 40.55
C LYS A 648 16.16 -5.52 40.26
N GLU A 649 15.44 -5.94 41.30
CA GLU A 649 14.30 -6.85 41.16
C GLU A 649 13.06 -6.15 40.59
N ILE A 650 12.79 -4.90 41.02
CA ILE A 650 11.74 -4.07 40.39
C ILE A 650 12.06 -3.86 38.92
N GLU A 651 13.31 -3.56 38.58
CA GLU A 651 13.74 -3.34 37.18
C GLU A 651 13.63 -4.59 36.33
N ARG A 652 14.00 -5.75 36.87
CA ARG A 652 13.86 -7.05 36.19
C ARG A 652 12.39 -7.37 35.90
N LEU A 653 11.53 -7.32 36.93
CA LEU A 653 10.09 -7.61 36.79
C LEU A 653 9.39 -6.58 35.89
N PHE A 654 9.79 -5.31 35.96
CA PHE A 654 9.26 -4.27 35.09
C PHE A 654 9.70 -4.47 33.64
N SER A 655 10.96 -4.82 33.39
CA SER A 655 11.44 -5.13 32.03
C SER A 655 10.76 -6.36 31.44
N GLU A 656 10.52 -7.38 32.25
CA GLU A 656 9.78 -8.59 31.84
C GLU A 656 8.31 -8.26 31.53
N MET A 657 7.66 -7.46 32.38
CA MET A 657 6.31 -6.95 32.13
C MET A 657 6.24 -6.13 30.84
N GLN A 658 7.20 -5.24 30.59
CA GLN A 658 7.27 -4.47 29.35
C GLN A 658 7.39 -5.40 28.14
N SER A 659 8.19 -6.47 28.22
CA SER A 659 8.27 -7.46 27.15
C SER A 659 6.95 -8.18 26.91
N TRP A 660 6.16 -8.44 27.95
CA TRP A 660 4.82 -9.03 27.80
C TRP A 660 3.79 -8.02 27.30
N GLU A 661 3.89 -6.75 27.71
CA GLU A 661 3.07 -5.65 27.20
C GLU A 661 3.35 -5.38 25.71
N ASP A 662 4.60 -5.50 25.26
CA ASP A 662 4.97 -5.34 23.84
C ASP A 662 4.46 -6.51 22.98
N LYS A 663 4.32 -7.70 23.57
CA LYS A 663 3.70 -8.87 22.93
C LYS A 663 2.17 -8.83 22.91
N ARG A 664 1.55 -7.95 23.71
CA ARG A 664 0.11 -7.83 23.91
C ARG A 664 -0.46 -6.65 23.14
#